data_AF-A0A2D8JM14-F1
#
_entry.id   AF-A0A2D8JM14-F1
#
_cell.length_a   1.000
_cell.length_b   1.000
_cell.length_c   1.000
_cell.angle_alpha   90.00
_cell.angle_beta   90.00
_cell.angle_gamma   90.00
#
_symmetry.space_group_name_H-M   'P 1'
#
loop_
_entity.id
_entity.type
_entity.pdbx_description
1 polymer ?
#
loop_
_entity_poly.entity_id
_entity_poly.type
_entity_poly.pdbx_seq_one_letter_code
_entity_poly.pdbx_strand_id
1 'polypeptide(L)'
;MLKNHLLFCFIILTHSVFSQTYFIEQANKLYDNKKYSSAQALYGQIIIDIGDCEEAEYYYAKCSKELFQLNSENLYLDFLNKYPIGPFSNKAKEDLGLIYFREKSYLEAIEFIKNVDDLFSHNYLVFKLAYANFCIDSLEEASYYFSKLMNVKSKYASSSRYYFSYIAYKNHLYETALTNFTLLIEDDKFGKIVPYYIAQIYYIQKKYKLLISYLEPMISDIIPSRESEIYKLLAESHFQIGDFKNSIKYFNLYIDRDIKLSSSVRFMLGKAYFEVGNYEEAVFNFEKVINVSDSLLQLSTYYLAGAYLKKGNYNYALQAFKKASQYDEISSIQEDAFFNYAKLAYELDLPFDNTLIVLNSYLDLYNNVKNRKEIESLMLETLRGTKRYKEAYKSLNKIPNPNDNQKNIIQQLSFFLGVQSYNNHNYRQAIKYFNKSLIFPEDNNIQFLSSFWLSDCYFQLTNYKKAVSIYKSCKKINTNLNYYNNLYNYNIAYCYFMQEDYEESNKYFRIYVSNAKDSMRLNDSYLRIADGLYMKNKYILAGEYYQKAILYGLFDVDYATYQRSIVLGLLGKNSEKLELLNKFVDEFSNSIYYDNSLFDLANLYSSKNNLQKAMKYFDLLLEKTKDVNLITETKMSIAMLHLMNNNLDDAISSFMFIVDNHYTMPCFKEALAGLKTIYISLGDVDTYVDLIANLPDYSITKAEQDSLTYTAGFIKFSDQEYEIAKSTFDNYINSFPDGIFINDALYYNALICEKIGDTLSAFNLYNSIVQSGKITYREPSLTYIARKYYKNKDYTKSNQYYSLLEEISSSNSLKRESIVRLMYGYSFLKNDLSFTYANKVLLLDKVDDWLLNKTNLIIGKYHYNNGNYVKARKVLQLIDNYSEYDEGAEAKYYLIYLTYLDDSLDLAENMIFDLVDMCSNDYFIAKSFILLSDIYQQKNNYFQAKATLESIIDNYDGEELVNIARKKWEKIIESEMVEKQNSVEKFLILDNDLSDDIEFELDVIQIIDTNYQVIYSDSLIDFKTIDD
;
A
#
# COMPACT_ATOMS: atom_id res chain seq x y z
N MET A 1 97.28 101.08 -13.96
CA MET A 1 96.80 99.96 -13.13
C MET A 1 95.33 99.57 -13.37
N LEU A 2 94.40 100.47 -13.73
CA LEU A 2 92.98 100.08 -13.91
C LEU A 2 92.64 99.20 -15.13
N LYS A 3 93.46 99.17 -16.19
CA LYS A 3 93.14 98.40 -17.42
C LYS A 3 93.37 96.88 -17.28
N ASN A 4 94.17 96.45 -16.31
CA ASN A 4 94.47 95.02 -16.08
C ASN A 4 93.43 94.31 -15.20
N HIS A 5 92.64 95.03 -14.39
CA HIS A 5 91.61 94.40 -13.55
C HIS A 5 90.31 94.09 -14.29
N LEU A 6 89.94 94.87 -15.31
CA LEU A 6 88.74 94.63 -16.11
C LEU A 6 88.87 93.44 -17.07
N LEU A 7 90.08 93.18 -17.61
CA LEU A 7 90.34 92.00 -18.42
C LEU A 7 90.34 90.71 -17.58
N PHE A 8 90.81 90.80 -16.32
CA PHE A 8 90.85 89.66 -15.41
C PHE A 8 89.43 89.24 -14.95
N CYS A 9 88.53 90.19 -14.69
CA CYS A 9 87.13 89.87 -14.36
C CYS A 9 86.35 89.27 -15.55
N PHE A 10 86.63 89.68 -16.80
CA PHE A 10 85.97 89.11 -17.99
C PHE A 10 86.49 87.70 -18.33
N ILE A 11 87.77 87.40 -18.03
CA ILE A 11 88.35 86.06 -18.19
C ILE A 11 87.81 85.11 -17.11
N ILE A 12 87.62 85.58 -15.88
CA ILE A 12 87.04 84.76 -14.79
C ILE A 12 85.56 84.44 -15.04
N LEU A 13 84.78 85.40 -15.56
CA LEU A 13 83.36 85.20 -15.90
C LEU A 13 83.13 84.38 -17.18
N THR A 14 84.10 84.32 -18.10
CA THR A 14 84.00 83.46 -19.30
C THR A 14 84.54 82.04 -19.06
N HIS A 15 85.52 81.86 -18.16
CA HIS A 15 85.98 80.53 -17.73
C HIS A 15 84.93 79.78 -16.89
N SER A 16 84.16 80.48 -16.05
CA SER A 16 83.09 79.83 -15.30
C SER A 16 82.01 79.27 -16.24
N VAL A 17 81.54 80.05 -17.22
CA VAL A 17 80.50 79.63 -18.17
C VAL A 17 80.98 78.54 -19.15
N PHE A 18 82.23 78.58 -19.63
CA PHE A 18 82.80 77.53 -20.50
C PHE A 18 83.14 76.22 -19.77
N SER A 19 83.52 76.28 -18.48
CA SER A 19 83.77 75.05 -17.71
C SER A 19 82.46 74.32 -17.38
N GLN A 20 81.39 75.07 -17.08
CA GLN A 20 80.07 74.52 -16.78
C GLN A 20 79.49 73.75 -17.98
N THR A 21 79.62 74.27 -19.21
CA THR A 21 79.17 73.57 -20.42
C THR A 21 80.04 72.36 -20.76
N TYR A 22 81.35 72.41 -20.52
CA TYR A 22 82.27 71.29 -20.77
C TYR A 22 82.00 70.07 -19.87
N PHE A 23 81.71 70.28 -18.58
CA PHE A 23 81.43 69.18 -17.64
C PHE A 23 80.09 68.47 -17.94
N ILE A 24 79.05 69.22 -18.34
CA ILE A 24 77.76 68.63 -18.75
C ILE A 24 77.92 67.81 -20.03
N GLU A 25 78.66 68.30 -21.03
CA GLU A 25 78.95 67.53 -22.26
C GLU A 25 79.72 66.24 -21.97
N GLN A 26 80.68 66.28 -21.04
CA GLN A 26 81.42 65.09 -20.61
C GLN A 26 80.52 64.08 -19.89
N ALA A 27 79.60 64.55 -19.03
CA ALA A 27 78.63 63.70 -18.34
C ALA A 27 77.62 63.09 -19.32
N ASN A 28 77.10 63.87 -20.26
CA ASN A 28 76.22 63.41 -21.35
C ASN A 28 76.94 62.34 -22.20
N LYS A 29 78.22 62.54 -22.55
CA LYS A 29 79.01 61.54 -23.28
C LYS A 29 79.20 60.24 -22.50
N LEU A 30 79.36 60.29 -21.17
CA LEU A 30 79.42 59.08 -20.33
C LEU A 30 78.07 58.37 -20.28
N TYR A 31 76.98 59.14 -20.16
CA TYR A 31 75.62 58.64 -20.19
C TYR A 31 75.30 57.92 -21.51
N ASP A 32 75.60 58.55 -22.65
CA ASP A 32 75.39 57.99 -23.99
C ASP A 32 76.20 56.71 -24.23
N ASN A 33 77.40 56.62 -23.63
CA ASN A 33 78.23 55.41 -23.63
C ASN A 33 77.76 54.34 -22.62
N LYS A 34 76.59 54.52 -22.01
CA LYS A 34 75.98 53.62 -21.00
C LYS A 34 76.82 53.43 -19.74
N LYS A 35 77.73 54.36 -19.45
CA LYS A 35 78.56 54.34 -18.22
C LYS A 35 77.82 55.06 -17.09
N TYR A 36 76.63 54.56 -16.74
CA TYR A 36 75.68 55.26 -15.88
C TYR A 36 76.23 55.60 -14.49
N SER A 37 77.05 54.73 -13.88
CA SER A 37 77.65 55.01 -12.56
C SER A 37 78.65 56.18 -12.62
N SER A 38 79.50 56.22 -13.65
CA SER A 38 80.45 57.32 -13.85
C SER A 38 79.76 58.60 -14.27
N ALA A 39 78.71 58.51 -15.10
CA ALA A 39 77.90 59.65 -15.49
C ALA A 39 77.16 60.23 -14.28
N GLN A 40 76.55 59.39 -13.43
CA GLN A 40 75.85 59.81 -12.21
C GLN A 40 76.78 60.54 -11.24
N ALA A 41 77.99 60.01 -11.01
CA ALA A 41 78.97 60.67 -10.15
C ALA A 41 79.34 62.07 -10.68
N LEU A 42 79.49 62.21 -12.00
CA LEU A 42 79.82 63.48 -12.64
C LEU A 42 78.64 64.47 -12.60
N TYR A 43 77.41 64.02 -12.87
CA TYR A 43 76.21 64.86 -12.67
C TYR A 43 76.02 65.27 -11.21
N GLY A 44 76.30 64.37 -10.26
CA GLY A 44 76.26 64.68 -8.82
C GLY A 44 77.27 65.78 -8.45
N GLN A 45 78.49 65.70 -8.98
CA GLN A 45 79.51 66.73 -8.80
C GLN A 45 79.06 68.08 -9.41
N ILE A 46 78.46 68.05 -10.61
CA ILE A 46 77.92 69.23 -11.28
C ILE A 46 76.82 69.89 -10.43
N ILE A 47 75.92 69.12 -9.83
CA ILE A 47 74.86 69.63 -8.94
C ILE A 47 75.46 70.30 -7.69
N ILE A 48 76.53 69.73 -7.12
CA ILE A 48 77.23 70.31 -5.95
C ILE A 48 77.95 71.62 -6.31
N ASP A 49 78.64 71.65 -7.45
CA ASP A 49 79.52 72.76 -7.83
C ASP A 49 78.75 73.96 -8.43
N ILE A 50 77.67 73.70 -9.18
CA ILE A 50 76.90 74.72 -9.91
C ILE A 50 75.62 75.13 -9.15
N GLY A 51 75.04 74.25 -8.34
CA GLY A 51 73.71 74.43 -7.76
C GLY A 51 72.60 74.02 -8.73
N ASP A 52 71.42 74.67 -8.64
CA ASP A 52 70.19 74.36 -9.38
C ASP A 52 70.39 74.23 -10.90
N CYS A 53 70.71 73.02 -11.36
CA CYS A 53 70.94 72.69 -12.76
C CYS A 53 69.97 71.58 -13.19
N GLU A 54 68.86 71.98 -13.81
CA GLU A 54 67.75 71.07 -14.16
C GLU A 54 68.23 69.87 -15.01
N GLU A 55 69.09 70.09 -16.01
CA GLU A 55 69.61 69.00 -16.86
C GLU A 55 70.45 68.00 -16.06
N ALA A 56 71.33 68.48 -15.18
CA ALA A 56 72.18 67.62 -14.37
C ALA A 56 71.36 66.84 -13.33
N GLU A 57 70.38 67.47 -12.68
CA GLU A 57 69.48 66.81 -11.72
C GLU A 57 68.60 65.73 -12.38
N TYR A 58 68.07 66.00 -13.58
CA TYR A 58 67.33 65.00 -14.34
C TYR A 58 68.20 63.81 -14.73
N TYR A 59 69.38 64.03 -15.32
CA TYR A 59 70.26 62.93 -15.73
C TYR A 59 70.88 62.19 -14.53
N TYR A 60 71.05 62.84 -13.38
CA TYR A 60 71.42 62.18 -12.12
C TYR A 60 70.33 61.19 -11.68
N ALA A 61 69.06 61.62 -11.68
CA ALA A 61 67.92 60.74 -11.44
C ALA A 61 67.81 59.64 -12.51
N LYS A 62 68.07 59.97 -13.77
CA LYS A 62 68.05 58.99 -14.88
C LYS A 62 69.10 57.91 -14.77
N CYS A 63 70.32 58.26 -14.39
CA CYS A 63 71.34 57.26 -14.12
C CYS A 63 70.92 56.34 -12.96
N SER A 64 70.28 56.86 -11.92
CA SER A 64 69.79 56.04 -10.80
C SER A 64 68.77 54.98 -11.25
N LYS A 65 67.90 55.33 -12.20
CA LYS A 65 66.92 54.42 -12.80
C LYS A 65 67.58 53.32 -13.63
N GLU A 66 68.51 53.69 -14.50
CA GLU A 66 69.26 52.74 -15.34
C GLU A 66 70.15 51.80 -14.50
N LEU A 67 70.56 52.25 -13.31
CA LEU A 67 71.33 51.46 -12.34
C LEU A 67 70.44 50.66 -11.36
N PHE A 68 69.11 50.75 -11.46
CA PHE A 68 68.15 50.10 -10.55
C PHE A 68 68.36 50.46 -9.07
N GLN A 69 68.68 51.72 -8.76
CA GLN A 69 68.89 52.17 -7.39
C GLN A 69 67.55 52.34 -6.63
N LEU A 70 67.55 51.99 -5.33
CA LEU A 70 66.35 52.03 -4.48
C LEU A 70 65.78 53.45 -4.27
N ASN A 71 66.63 54.48 -4.30
CA ASN A 71 66.20 55.87 -4.12
C ASN A 71 65.81 56.56 -5.43
N SER A 72 65.76 55.83 -6.56
CA SER A 72 65.47 56.41 -7.87
C SER A 72 64.12 57.13 -7.90
N GLU A 73 63.09 56.55 -7.27
CA GLU A 73 61.77 57.15 -7.09
C GLU A 73 61.86 58.54 -6.43
N ASN A 74 62.49 58.62 -5.25
CA ASN A 74 62.63 59.86 -4.50
C ASN A 74 63.36 60.94 -5.29
N LEU A 75 64.42 60.56 -6.03
CA LEU A 75 65.17 61.51 -6.87
C LEU A 75 64.28 62.12 -7.98
N TYR A 76 63.39 61.33 -8.57
CA TYR A 76 62.45 61.82 -9.58
C TYR A 76 61.29 62.64 -8.97
N LEU A 77 60.79 62.28 -7.78
CA LEU A 77 59.79 63.06 -7.07
C LEU A 77 60.33 64.43 -6.64
N ASP A 78 61.53 64.46 -6.07
CA ASP A 78 62.23 65.70 -5.70
C ASP A 78 62.45 66.58 -6.93
N PHE A 79 62.86 65.98 -8.05
CA PHE A 79 63.02 66.68 -9.33
C PHE A 79 61.70 67.31 -9.81
N LEU A 80 60.58 66.56 -9.80
CA LEU A 80 59.27 67.07 -10.24
C LEU A 80 58.69 68.12 -9.30
N ASN A 81 58.96 68.03 -7.99
CA ASN A 81 58.58 69.04 -7.01
C ASN A 81 59.32 70.36 -7.24
N LYS A 82 60.60 70.28 -7.62
CA LYS A 82 61.47 71.44 -7.87
C LYS A 82 61.25 72.06 -9.26
N TYR A 83 61.02 71.23 -10.29
CA TYR A 83 60.87 71.64 -11.69
C TYR A 83 59.54 71.15 -12.32
N PRO A 84 58.38 71.63 -11.85
CA PRO A 84 57.08 71.11 -12.30
C PRO A 84 56.77 71.40 -13.78
N ILE A 85 57.29 72.50 -14.35
CA ILE A 85 57.03 72.95 -15.75
C ILE A 85 58.35 73.14 -16.52
N GLY A 86 59.32 72.27 -16.30
CA GLY A 86 60.63 72.33 -16.97
C GLY A 86 60.74 71.47 -18.25
N PRO A 87 61.72 71.71 -19.14
CA PRO A 87 61.99 70.91 -20.35
C PRO A 87 62.16 69.41 -20.08
N PHE A 88 62.53 69.00 -18.86
CA PHE A 88 62.66 67.59 -18.50
C PHE A 88 61.50 67.04 -17.66
N SER A 89 60.55 67.89 -17.24
CA SER A 89 59.37 67.48 -16.44
C SER A 89 58.59 66.34 -17.12
N ASN A 90 58.37 66.44 -18.44
CA ASN A 90 57.65 65.40 -19.18
C ASN A 90 58.39 64.05 -19.18
N LYS A 91 59.72 64.08 -19.40
CA LYS A 91 60.56 62.87 -19.38
C LYS A 91 60.70 62.29 -17.97
N ALA A 92 60.69 63.13 -16.94
CA ALA A 92 60.70 62.69 -15.55
C ALA A 92 59.41 61.98 -15.15
N LYS A 93 58.23 62.47 -15.58
CA LYS A 93 56.94 61.78 -15.40
C LYS A 93 56.94 60.41 -16.10
N GLU A 94 57.42 60.35 -17.33
CA GLU A 94 57.59 59.11 -18.09
C GLU A 94 58.50 58.13 -17.33
N ASP A 95 59.65 58.60 -16.87
CA ASP A 95 60.62 57.76 -16.19
C ASP A 95 60.09 57.21 -14.85
N LEU A 96 59.43 58.06 -14.06
CA LEU A 96 58.82 57.72 -12.78
C LEU A 96 57.65 56.73 -12.95
N GLY A 97 56.78 56.96 -13.93
CA GLY A 97 55.71 56.03 -14.26
C GLY A 97 56.22 54.64 -14.66
N LEU A 98 57.37 54.57 -15.33
CA LEU A 98 58.03 53.30 -15.69
C LEU A 98 58.68 52.59 -14.50
N ILE A 99 59.17 53.34 -13.50
CA ILE A 99 59.69 52.79 -12.23
C ILE A 99 58.55 52.12 -11.47
N TYR A 100 57.46 52.85 -11.21
CA TYR A 100 56.29 52.31 -10.52
C TYR A 100 55.68 51.11 -11.25
N PHE A 101 55.61 51.15 -12.58
CA PHE A 101 55.13 50.01 -13.37
C PHE A 101 56.01 48.75 -13.18
N ARG A 102 57.34 48.91 -13.11
CA ARG A 102 58.28 47.80 -12.87
C ARG A 102 58.10 47.21 -11.46
N GLU A 103 57.81 48.05 -10.49
CA GLU A 103 57.59 47.68 -9.08
C GLU A 103 56.18 47.14 -8.82
N LYS A 104 55.30 47.12 -9.84
CA LYS A 104 53.90 46.71 -9.78
C LYS A 104 53.01 47.65 -8.94
N SER A 105 53.50 48.85 -8.63
CA SER A 105 52.74 49.96 -8.04
C SER A 105 51.89 50.61 -9.14
N TYR A 106 50.83 49.92 -9.54
CA TYR A 106 50.09 50.25 -10.76
C TYR A 106 49.29 51.56 -10.65
N LEU A 107 48.80 51.92 -9.45
CA LEU A 107 48.04 53.17 -9.25
C LEU A 107 48.93 54.39 -9.50
N GLU A 108 50.12 54.39 -8.92
CA GLU A 108 51.13 55.43 -9.07
C GLU A 108 51.65 55.47 -10.51
N ALA A 109 51.89 54.29 -11.12
CA ALA A 109 52.27 54.20 -12.53
C ALA A 109 51.22 54.86 -13.44
N ILE A 110 49.93 54.65 -13.18
CA ILE A 110 48.83 55.26 -13.95
C ILE A 110 48.85 56.79 -13.79
N GLU A 111 49.00 57.29 -12.56
CA GLU A 111 49.03 58.72 -12.28
C GLU A 111 50.12 59.45 -13.08
N PHE A 112 51.34 58.91 -13.09
CA PHE A 112 52.46 59.54 -13.79
C PHE A 112 52.40 59.34 -15.31
N ILE A 113 52.07 58.13 -15.80
CA ILE A 113 52.03 57.85 -17.25
C ILE A 113 50.89 58.62 -17.93
N LYS A 114 49.71 58.76 -17.30
CA LYS A 114 48.56 59.47 -17.88
C LYS A 114 48.82 60.96 -18.10
N ASN A 115 49.76 61.54 -17.34
CA ASN A 115 50.12 62.96 -17.36
C ASN A 115 51.38 63.28 -18.20
N VAL A 116 51.83 62.32 -19.03
CA VAL A 116 52.91 62.53 -20.02
C VAL A 116 52.34 63.23 -21.26
N ASP A 117 52.94 64.37 -21.63
CA ASP A 117 52.62 65.08 -22.87
C ASP A 117 52.96 64.19 -24.08
N ASP A 118 52.09 64.19 -25.10
CA ASP A 118 52.22 63.36 -26.30
C ASP A 118 52.26 61.83 -26.02
N LEU A 119 51.56 61.39 -24.97
CA LEU A 119 51.44 59.98 -24.58
C LEU A 119 51.10 59.04 -25.77
N PHE A 120 50.17 59.43 -26.63
CA PHE A 120 49.69 58.57 -27.73
C PHE A 120 50.72 58.34 -28.85
N SER A 121 51.79 59.15 -28.91
CA SER A 121 52.93 58.90 -29.80
C SER A 121 53.85 57.78 -29.30
N HIS A 122 53.70 57.38 -28.03
CA HIS A 122 54.55 56.38 -27.35
C HIS A 122 53.78 55.07 -27.10
N ASN A 123 53.70 54.21 -28.13
CA ASN A 123 52.95 52.95 -28.07
C ASN A 123 53.25 52.07 -26.83
N TYR A 124 54.50 52.08 -26.35
CA TYR A 124 54.90 51.28 -25.19
C TYR A 124 54.39 51.84 -23.85
N LEU A 125 54.27 53.16 -23.73
CA LEU A 125 53.70 53.82 -22.54
C LEU A 125 52.19 53.61 -22.50
N VAL A 126 51.51 53.78 -23.64
CA VAL A 126 50.08 53.50 -23.76
C VAL A 126 49.78 52.04 -23.39
N PHE A 127 50.63 51.10 -23.80
CA PHE A 127 50.44 49.68 -23.46
C PHE A 127 50.60 49.42 -21.96
N LYS A 128 51.64 49.99 -21.34
CA LYS A 128 51.86 49.87 -19.89
C LYS A 128 50.74 50.54 -19.10
N LEU A 129 50.25 51.69 -19.54
CA LEU A 129 49.09 52.35 -18.94
C LEU A 129 47.84 51.45 -19.03
N ALA A 130 47.55 50.89 -20.21
CA ALA A 130 46.43 49.98 -20.41
C ALA A 130 46.54 48.73 -19.51
N TYR A 131 47.72 48.14 -19.43
CA TYR A 131 47.99 46.95 -18.61
C TYR A 131 47.93 47.25 -17.11
N ALA A 132 48.45 48.39 -16.66
CA ALA A 132 48.34 48.82 -15.26
C ALA A 132 46.87 48.98 -14.85
N ASN A 133 46.06 49.65 -15.70
CA ASN A 133 44.61 49.76 -15.48
C ASN A 133 43.93 48.38 -15.43
N PHE A 134 44.35 47.44 -16.29
CA PHE A 134 43.84 46.07 -16.26
C PHE A 134 44.20 45.33 -14.96
N CYS A 135 45.42 45.50 -14.43
CA CYS A 135 45.86 44.85 -13.20
C CYS A 135 45.14 45.35 -11.94
N ILE A 136 44.61 46.58 -11.94
CA ILE A 136 43.82 47.14 -10.84
C ILE A 136 42.30 47.01 -11.04
N ASP A 137 41.88 46.21 -12.03
CA ASP A 137 40.46 45.99 -12.40
C ASP A 137 39.73 47.24 -12.93
N SER A 138 40.46 48.27 -13.38
CA SER A 138 39.93 49.45 -14.09
C SER A 138 39.69 49.11 -15.56
N LEU A 139 38.72 48.23 -15.80
CA LEU A 139 38.52 47.59 -17.10
C LEU A 139 38.07 48.54 -18.22
N GLU A 140 37.33 49.61 -17.89
CA GLU A 140 36.87 50.60 -18.87
C GLU A 140 38.05 51.40 -19.44
N GLU A 141 38.91 51.92 -18.57
CA GLU A 141 40.13 52.64 -18.93
C GLU A 141 41.12 51.71 -19.64
N ALA A 142 41.31 50.49 -19.12
CA ALA A 142 42.16 49.49 -19.76
C ALA A 142 41.69 49.22 -21.19
N SER A 143 40.39 48.97 -21.38
CA SER A 143 39.77 48.76 -22.69
C SER A 143 39.98 49.95 -23.62
N TYR A 144 39.77 51.17 -23.12
CA TYR A 144 40.00 52.40 -23.89
C TYR A 144 41.45 52.47 -24.41
N TYR A 145 42.45 52.32 -23.54
CA TYR A 145 43.85 52.43 -23.94
C TYR A 145 44.32 51.26 -24.82
N PHE A 146 43.85 50.03 -24.58
CA PHE A 146 44.13 48.89 -25.47
C PHE A 146 43.52 49.10 -26.87
N SER A 147 42.32 49.69 -26.96
CA SER A 147 41.65 49.98 -28.24
C SER A 147 42.45 50.95 -29.12
N LYS A 148 43.23 51.84 -28.51
CA LYS A 148 44.11 52.79 -29.23
C LYS A 148 45.32 52.11 -29.87
N LEU A 149 45.72 50.94 -29.39
CA LEU A 149 46.91 50.23 -29.84
C LEU A 149 46.63 49.05 -30.77
N MET A 150 45.45 48.42 -30.66
CA MET A 150 45.16 47.16 -31.37
C MET A 150 45.19 47.26 -32.90
N ASN A 151 44.99 48.47 -33.46
CA ASN A 151 45.03 48.75 -34.91
C ASN A 151 46.27 49.53 -35.35
N VAL A 152 47.24 49.77 -34.45
CA VAL A 152 48.47 50.50 -34.76
C VAL A 152 49.57 49.50 -35.09
N LYS A 153 50.35 49.75 -36.14
CA LYS A 153 51.50 48.89 -36.51
C LYS A 153 52.59 48.97 -35.42
N SER A 154 52.53 48.06 -34.45
CA SER A 154 53.46 47.99 -33.31
C SER A 154 53.57 46.57 -32.76
N LYS A 155 54.65 46.28 -32.01
CA LYS A 155 54.82 45.00 -31.30
C LYS A 155 53.79 44.75 -30.18
N TYR A 156 53.00 45.77 -29.83
CA TYR A 156 51.98 45.72 -28.79
C TYR A 156 50.57 45.45 -29.36
N ALA A 157 50.39 45.52 -30.68
CA ALA A 157 49.07 45.45 -31.32
C ALA A 157 48.32 44.17 -30.98
N SER A 158 48.95 42.99 -31.12
CA SER A 158 48.29 41.71 -30.85
C SER A 158 48.00 41.50 -29.36
N SER A 159 48.92 41.89 -28.47
CA SER A 159 48.68 41.85 -27.02
C SER A 159 47.57 42.80 -26.59
N SER A 160 47.52 44.02 -27.14
CA SER A 160 46.42 44.96 -26.88
C SER A 160 45.09 44.42 -27.39
N ARG A 161 45.06 43.81 -28.59
CA ARG A 161 43.86 43.16 -29.12
C ARG A 161 43.39 42.03 -28.21
N TYR A 162 44.31 41.20 -27.71
CA TYR A 162 43.98 40.11 -26.79
C TYR A 162 43.33 40.63 -25.51
N TYR A 163 43.99 41.56 -24.80
CA TYR A 163 43.44 42.09 -23.54
C TYR A 163 42.13 42.86 -23.76
N PHE A 164 42.01 43.64 -24.84
CA PHE A 164 40.75 44.26 -25.23
C PHE A 164 39.62 43.23 -25.44
N SER A 165 39.91 42.16 -26.17
CA SER A 165 38.94 41.08 -26.44
C SER A 165 38.57 40.32 -25.17
N TYR A 166 39.54 40.08 -24.29
CA TYR A 166 39.32 39.44 -23.00
C TYR A 166 38.48 40.30 -22.05
N ILE A 167 38.71 41.62 -22.02
CA ILE A 167 37.86 42.55 -21.26
C ILE A 167 36.45 42.57 -21.84
N ALA A 168 36.31 42.64 -23.16
CA ALA A 168 35.01 42.54 -23.82
C ALA A 168 34.28 41.23 -23.48
N TYR A 169 35.00 40.11 -23.46
CA TYR A 169 34.48 38.80 -23.06
C TYR A 169 34.00 38.80 -21.61
N LYS A 170 34.83 39.30 -20.68
CA LYS A 170 34.49 39.46 -19.25
C LYS A 170 33.25 40.34 -19.04
N ASN A 171 33.09 41.38 -19.85
CA ASN A 171 31.95 42.30 -19.80
C ASN A 171 30.73 41.81 -20.62
N HIS A 172 30.71 40.53 -21.01
CA HIS A 172 29.62 39.91 -21.79
C HIS A 172 29.37 40.54 -23.18
N LEU A 173 30.32 41.32 -23.71
CA LEU A 173 30.30 41.91 -25.05
C LEU A 173 30.83 40.88 -26.08
N TYR A 174 30.13 39.75 -26.18
CA TYR A 174 30.62 38.56 -26.87
C TYR A 174 30.88 38.76 -28.37
N GLU A 175 30.05 39.53 -29.08
CA GLU A 175 30.28 39.80 -30.52
C GLU A 175 31.55 40.63 -30.74
N THR A 176 31.80 41.61 -29.89
CA THR A 176 33.04 42.42 -29.92
C THR A 176 34.26 41.57 -29.59
N ALA A 177 34.15 40.73 -28.56
CA ALA A 177 35.22 39.80 -28.18
C ALA A 177 35.52 38.81 -29.31
N LEU A 178 34.49 38.17 -29.86
CA LEU A 178 34.60 37.19 -30.95
C LEU A 178 35.29 37.78 -32.18
N THR A 179 34.83 38.95 -32.63
CA THR A 179 35.38 39.63 -33.82
C THR A 179 36.88 39.92 -33.67
N ASN A 180 37.34 40.27 -32.46
CA ASN A 180 38.75 40.57 -32.23
C ASN A 180 39.59 39.34 -31.91
N PHE A 181 39.00 38.33 -31.28
CA PHE A 181 39.63 37.04 -31.05
C PHE A 181 39.89 36.28 -32.36
N THR A 182 38.96 36.30 -33.32
CA THR A 182 39.16 35.62 -34.62
C THR A 182 40.37 36.16 -35.38
N LEU A 183 40.69 37.45 -35.23
CA LEU A 183 41.88 38.07 -35.82
C LEU A 183 43.20 37.64 -35.15
N LEU A 184 43.16 36.89 -34.05
CA LEU A 184 44.33 36.38 -33.32
C LEU A 184 44.54 34.87 -33.50
N ILE A 185 43.73 34.19 -34.31
CA ILE A 185 43.82 32.72 -34.50
C ILE A 185 45.18 32.31 -35.05
N GLU A 186 45.73 33.09 -35.99
CA GLU A 186 47.05 32.83 -36.60
C GLU A 186 48.21 33.55 -35.88
N ASP A 187 47.98 34.19 -34.72
CA ASP A 187 49.03 34.90 -33.98
C ASP A 187 49.93 33.93 -33.20
N ASP A 188 51.25 34.09 -33.32
CA ASP A 188 52.26 33.22 -32.70
C ASP A 188 52.12 33.08 -31.18
N LYS A 189 51.62 34.12 -30.49
CA LYS A 189 51.48 34.12 -29.02
C LYS A 189 50.10 33.67 -28.56
N PHE A 190 49.06 34.10 -29.25
CA PHE A 190 47.67 33.95 -28.79
C PHE A 190 46.87 32.90 -29.54
N GLY A 191 47.34 32.42 -30.71
CA GLY A 191 46.61 31.48 -31.56
C GLY A 191 46.26 30.16 -30.87
N LYS A 192 47.07 29.72 -29.89
CA LYS A 192 46.78 28.51 -29.08
C LYS A 192 45.87 28.75 -27.87
N ILE A 193 45.65 30.00 -27.49
CA ILE A 193 44.87 30.39 -26.29
C ILE A 193 43.45 30.80 -26.69
N VAL A 194 43.34 31.57 -27.76
CA VAL A 194 42.10 32.20 -28.21
C VAL A 194 41.00 31.23 -28.63
N PRO A 195 41.26 30.05 -29.22
CA PRO A 195 40.22 29.09 -29.58
C PRO A 195 39.31 28.70 -28.42
N TYR A 196 39.84 28.63 -27.20
CA TYR A 196 39.06 28.38 -25.98
C TYR A 196 37.99 29.46 -25.75
N TYR A 197 38.35 30.74 -25.84
CA TYR A 197 37.41 31.85 -25.65
C TYR A 197 36.37 31.91 -26.77
N ILE A 198 36.79 31.66 -28.02
CA ILE A 198 35.87 31.58 -29.17
C ILE A 198 34.84 30.47 -28.96
N ALA A 199 35.28 29.29 -28.51
CA ALA A 199 34.39 28.18 -28.19
C ALA A 199 33.42 28.53 -27.05
N GLN A 200 33.89 29.12 -25.96
CA GLN A 200 33.00 29.59 -24.88
C GLN A 200 31.98 30.61 -25.37
N ILE A 201 32.38 31.55 -26.23
CA ILE A 201 31.46 32.52 -26.83
C ILE A 201 30.40 31.80 -27.68
N TYR A 202 30.79 30.89 -28.57
CA TYR A 202 29.82 30.13 -29.37
C TYR A 202 28.88 29.31 -28.50
N TYR A 203 29.38 28.71 -27.42
CA TYR A 203 28.57 27.96 -26.46
C TYR A 203 27.54 28.86 -25.77
N ILE A 204 27.96 30.00 -25.22
CA ILE A 204 27.09 30.97 -24.54
C ILE A 204 26.04 31.53 -25.50
N GLN A 205 26.41 31.74 -26.77
CA GLN A 205 25.49 32.17 -27.82
C GLN A 205 24.58 31.05 -28.34
N LYS A 206 24.65 29.83 -27.78
CA LYS A 206 23.94 28.63 -28.22
C LYS A 206 24.20 28.26 -29.69
N LYS A 207 25.33 28.70 -30.25
CA LYS A 207 25.78 28.40 -31.61
C LYS A 207 26.54 27.07 -31.63
N TYR A 208 25.94 26.00 -31.12
CA TYR A 208 26.59 24.71 -30.88
C TYR A 208 27.18 24.07 -32.15
N LYS A 209 26.46 24.12 -33.28
CA LYS A 209 26.96 23.60 -34.57
C LYS A 209 28.23 24.32 -35.03
N LEU A 210 28.29 25.64 -34.84
CA LEU A 210 29.46 26.44 -35.18
C LEU A 210 30.63 26.13 -34.24
N LEU A 211 30.37 25.99 -32.94
CA LEU A 211 31.38 25.56 -31.95
C LEU A 211 32.04 24.25 -32.37
N ILE A 212 31.21 23.24 -32.69
CA ILE A 212 31.69 21.91 -33.08
C ILE A 212 32.54 22.02 -34.35
N SER A 213 32.03 22.66 -35.41
CA SER A 213 32.78 22.81 -36.66
C SER A 213 34.08 23.60 -36.50
N TYR A 214 34.14 24.49 -35.51
CA TYR A 214 35.32 25.32 -35.22
C TYR A 214 36.37 24.54 -34.42
N LEU A 215 35.96 23.81 -33.37
CA LEU A 215 36.89 23.16 -32.45
C LEU A 215 37.41 21.79 -32.93
N GLU A 216 36.57 20.98 -33.57
CA GLU A 216 36.96 19.61 -33.94
C GLU A 216 38.21 19.51 -34.82
N PRO A 217 38.42 20.37 -35.84
CA PRO A 217 39.62 20.31 -36.69
C PRO A 217 40.93 20.61 -35.97
N MET A 218 40.87 21.31 -34.83
CA MET A 218 42.03 21.83 -34.11
C MET A 218 42.17 21.24 -32.70
N ILE A 219 41.46 20.14 -32.43
CA ILE A 219 41.41 19.50 -31.12
C ILE A 219 42.79 18.96 -30.66
N SER A 220 43.64 18.55 -31.61
CA SER A 220 45.01 18.09 -31.34
C SER A 220 45.98 19.20 -30.97
N ASP A 221 45.63 20.45 -31.28
CA ASP A 221 46.50 21.62 -31.13
C ASP A 221 46.17 22.45 -29.87
N ILE A 222 45.17 22.01 -29.11
CA ILE A 222 44.73 22.60 -27.85
C ILE A 222 45.81 22.47 -26.78
N ILE A 223 45.99 23.53 -26.00
CA ILE A 223 46.90 23.50 -24.85
C ILE A 223 46.39 22.54 -23.75
N PRO A 224 47.25 21.68 -23.16
CA PRO A 224 46.83 20.69 -22.16
C PRO A 224 46.01 21.26 -20.99
N SER A 225 46.30 22.50 -20.57
CA SER A 225 45.60 23.17 -19.48
C SER A 225 44.13 23.53 -19.78
N ARG A 226 43.68 23.43 -21.04
CA ARG A 226 42.30 23.72 -21.47
C ARG A 226 41.60 22.52 -22.10
N GLU A 227 42.30 21.38 -22.20
CA GLU A 227 41.83 20.19 -22.91
C GLU A 227 40.53 19.63 -22.32
N SER A 228 40.49 19.46 -20.99
CA SER A 228 39.32 18.95 -20.27
C SER A 228 38.08 19.84 -20.48
N GLU A 229 38.23 21.16 -20.33
CA GLU A 229 37.13 22.11 -20.51
C GLU A 229 36.64 22.15 -21.97
N ILE A 230 37.51 21.95 -22.95
CA ILE A 230 37.10 21.86 -24.36
C ILE A 230 36.35 20.56 -24.63
N TYR A 231 36.76 19.42 -24.07
CA TYR A 231 35.97 18.19 -24.18
C TYR A 231 34.61 18.33 -23.55
N LYS A 232 34.48 19.01 -22.40
CA LYS A 232 33.19 19.34 -21.80
C LYS A 232 32.33 20.18 -22.76
N LEU A 233 32.86 21.28 -23.29
CA LEU A 233 32.14 22.14 -24.24
C LEU A 233 31.69 21.38 -25.51
N LEU A 234 32.55 20.49 -26.05
CA LEU A 234 32.20 19.64 -27.19
C LEU A 234 31.12 18.62 -26.82
N ALA A 235 31.26 17.95 -25.68
CA ALA A 235 30.29 16.95 -25.22
C ALA A 235 28.90 17.55 -25.00
N GLU A 236 28.84 18.71 -24.32
CA GLU A 236 27.61 19.45 -24.09
C GLU A 236 27.06 20.03 -25.39
N SER A 237 27.89 20.54 -26.30
CA SER A 237 27.41 21.04 -27.60
C SER A 237 26.83 19.93 -28.47
N HIS A 238 27.47 18.76 -28.50
CA HIS A 238 26.96 17.57 -29.18
C HIS A 238 25.65 17.09 -28.57
N PHE A 239 25.53 17.11 -27.23
CA PHE A 239 24.28 16.82 -26.52
C PHE A 239 23.16 17.77 -26.97
N GLN A 240 23.43 19.08 -27.03
CA GLN A 240 22.44 20.11 -27.37
C GLN A 240 21.94 20.01 -28.82
N ILE A 241 22.71 19.41 -29.74
CA ILE A 241 22.28 19.18 -31.12
C ILE A 241 21.68 17.78 -31.35
N GLY A 242 21.56 16.95 -30.30
CA GLY A 242 21.05 15.58 -30.37
C GLY A 242 22.05 14.53 -30.88
N ASP A 243 23.33 14.87 -31.04
CA ASP A 243 24.38 13.90 -31.40
C ASP A 243 24.90 13.20 -30.13
N PHE A 244 24.07 12.31 -29.59
CA PHE A 244 24.36 11.62 -28.33
C PHE A 244 25.58 10.71 -28.42
N LYS A 245 25.91 10.16 -29.59
CA LYS A 245 27.09 9.29 -29.77
C LYS A 245 28.39 10.06 -29.59
N ASN A 246 28.52 11.22 -30.25
CA ASN A 246 29.69 12.07 -30.07
C ASN A 246 29.70 12.75 -28.69
N SER A 247 28.52 13.07 -28.14
CA SER A 247 28.41 13.57 -26.77
C SER A 247 29.01 12.59 -25.75
N ILE A 248 28.62 11.31 -25.80
CA ILE A 248 29.19 10.25 -24.95
C ILE A 248 30.71 10.15 -25.12
N LYS A 249 31.19 10.14 -26.38
CA LYS A 249 32.63 10.06 -26.68
C LYS A 249 33.41 11.17 -25.97
N TYR A 250 32.97 12.42 -26.10
CA TYR A 250 33.67 13.55 -25.50
C TYR A 250 33.47 13.64 -23.98
N PHE A 251 32.31 13.22 -23.43
CA PHE A 251 32.14 13.10 -21.98
C PHE A 251 33.06 12.05 -21.37
N ASN A 252 33.27 10.90 -22.02
CA ASN A 252 34.22 9.90 -21.55
C ASN A 252 35.67 10.44 -21.57
N LEU A 253 36.06 11.18 -22.62
CA LEU A 253 37.37 11.86 -22.66
C LEU A 253 37.53 12.94 -21.58
N TYR A 254 36.44 13.60 -21.20
CA TYR A 254 36.39 14.53 -20.07
C TYR A 254 36.57 13.80 -18.73
N ILE A 255 35.91 12.65 -18.54
CA ILE A 255 36.00 11.81 -17.34
C ILE A 255 37.42 11.25 -17.14
N ASP A 256 38.06 10.78 -18.21
CA ASP A 256 39.41 10.20 -18.18
C ASP A 256 40.50 11.19 -17.69
N ARG A 257 40.20 12.50 -17.70
CA ARG A 257 41.11 13.57 -17.27
C ARG A 257 40.84 14.06 -15.84
N ASP A 258 40.10 13.23 -15.09
CA ASP A 258 39.90 13.21 -13.64
C ASP A 258 39.25 14.47 -13.04
N ILE A 259 37.92 14.51 -13.11
CA ILE A 259 37.06 15.48 -12.42
C ILE A 259 35.89 14.72 -11.78
N LYS A 260 35.59 15.04 -10.51
CA LYS A 260 34.33 14.66 -9.86
C LYS A 260 33.18 15.19 -10.72
N LEU A 261 32.49 14.29 -11.43
CA LEU A 261 31.38 14.64 -12.32
C LEU A 261 30.32 15.43 -11.54
N SER A 262 29.95 16.59 -12.05
CA SER A 262 28.78 17.31 -11.57
C SER A 262 27.52 16.51 -11.91
N SER A 263 26.48 16.63 -11.09
CA SER A 263 25.20 15.98 -11.32
C SER A 263 24.54 16.41 -12.64
N SER A 264 24.84 17.62 -13.14
CA SER A 264 24.43 18.12 -14.46
C SER A 264 25.07 17.31 -15.59
N VAL A 265 26.37 17.02 -15.51
CA VAL A 265 27.08 16.16 -16.47
C VAL A 265 26.58 14.72 -16.38
N ARG A 266 26.35 14.20 -15.17
CA ARG A 266 25.77 12.86 -14.98
C ARG A 266 24.40 12.74 -15.63
N PHE A 267 23.53 13.74 -15.48
CA PHE A 267 22.24 13.76 -16.17
C PHE A 267 22.41 13.76 -17.70
N MET A 268 23.25 14.64 -18.26
CA MET A 268 23.46 14.68 -19.72
C MET A 268 24.02 13.36 -20.25
N LEU A 269 24.98 12.77 -19.53
CA LEU A 269 25.58 11.49 -19.92
C LEU A 269 24.56 10.34 -19.80
N GLY A 270 23.78 10.31 -18.72
CA GLY A 270 22.69 9.34 -18.54
C GLY A 270 21.64 9.44 -19.65
N LYS A 271 21.22 10.66 -20.00
CA LYS A 271 20.29 10.90 -21.11
C LYS A 271 20.92 10.51 -22.45
N ALA A 272 22.18 10.86 -22.71
CA ALA A 272 22.83 10.44 -23.95
C ALA A 272 22.91 8.91 -24.08
N TYR A 273 23.21 8.19 -22.99
CA TYR A 273 23.19 6.73 -22.98
C TYR A 273 21.79 6.15 -23.18
N PHE A 274 20.76 6.76 -22.57
CA PHE A 274 19.36 6.37 -22.75
C PHE A 274 18.94 6.44 -24.23
N GLU A 275 19.27 7.54 -24.91
CA GLU A 275 18.94 7.79 -26.32
C GLU A 275 19.66 6.85 -27.30
N VAL A 276 20.86 6.40 -26.92
CA VAL A 276 21.64 5.40 -27.70
C VAL A 276 21.21 3.96 -27.36
N GLY A 277 20.30 3.77 -26.40
CA GLY A 277 19.78 2.46 -25.98
C GLY A 277 20.66 1.69 -25.00
N ASN A 278 21.70 2.33 -24.43
CA ASN A 278 22.52 1.73 -23.38
C ASN A 278 21.93 2.04 -22.01
N TYR A 279 20.90 1.27 -21.63
CA TYR A 279 20.12 1.52 -20.42
C TYR A 279 20.89 1.22 -19.12
N GLU A 280 21.93 0.39 -19.14
CA GLU A 280 22.74 0.11 -17.95
C GLU A 280 23.57 1.31 -17.52
N GLU A 281 24.29 1.91 -18.46
CA GLU A 281 25.04 3.14 -18.19
C GLU A 281 24.11 4.32 -17.91
N ALA A 282 22.93 4.36 -18.53
CA ALA A 282 21.91 5.37 -18.22
C ALA A 282 21.47 5.30 -16.75
N VAL A 283 21.08 4.11 -16.27
CA VAL A 283 20.71 3.88 -14.86
C VAL A 283 21.83 4.31 -13.92
N PHE A 284 23.06 3.83 -14.16
CA PHE A 284 24.22 4.15 -13.32
C PHE A 284 24.46 5.66 -13.18
N ASN A 285 24.30 6.41 -14.27
CA ASN A 285 24.51 7.86 -14.25
C ASN A 285 23.33 8.59 -13.59
N PHE A 286 22.08 8.19 -13.86
CA PHE A 286 20.90 8.84 -13.28
C PHE A 286 20.74 8.59 -11.76
N GLU A 287 21.03 7.38 -11.26
CA GLU A 287 21.02 7.06 -9.82
C GLU A 287 21.97 7.96 -9.01
N LYS A 288 22.96 8.52 -9.70
CA LYS A 288 24.03 9.36 -9.16
C LYS A 288 23.78 10.86 -9.32
N VAL A 289 22.64 11.26 -9.87
CA VAL A 289 22.20 12.66 -9.94
C VAL A 289 21.56 13.02 -8.60
N ILE A 290 22.34 13.72 -7.77
CA ILE A 290 21.92 14.18 -6.43
C ILE A 290 22.24 15.67 -6.26
N ASN A 291 21.62 16.33 -5.28
CA ASN A 291 21.93 17.72 -4.92
C ASN A 291 21.78 18.75 -6.06
N VAL A 292 20.77 18.59 -6.92
CA VAL A 292 20.44 19.54 -8.01
C VAL A 292 19.07 20.16 -7.79
N SER A 293 18.66 21.09 -8.66
CA SER A 293 17.30 21.65 -8.61
C SER A 293 16.25 20.55 -8.76
N ASP A 294 15.08 20.74 -8.16
CA ASP A 294 13.97 19.78 -8.23
C ASP A 294 13.55 19.50 -9.67
N SER A 295 13.69 20.48 -10.57
CA SER A 295 13.46 20.31 -12.01
C SER A 295 14.41 19.31 -12.67
N LEU A 296 15.69 19.30 -12.29
CA LEU A 296 16.67 18.34 -12.81
C LEU A 296 16.54 16.98 -12.13
N LEU A 297 16.16 16.94 -10.84
CA LEU A 297 15.81 15.70 -10.14
C LEU A 297 14.59 15.04 -10.78
N GLN A 298 13.55 15.81 -11.10
CA GLN A 298 12.34 15.33 -11.77
C GLN A 298 12.69 14.67 -13.11
N LEU A 299 13.45 15.38 -13.96
CA LEU A 299 13.88 14.84 -15.26
C LEU A 299 14.76 13.61 -15.10
N SER A 300 15.77 13.66 -14.24
CA SER A 300 16.67 12.53 -14.01
C SER A 300 15.92 11.29 -13.53
N THR A 301 14.97 11.48 -12.62
CA THR A 301 14.15 10.40 -12.06
C THR A 301 13.18 9.83 -13.11
N TYR A 302 12.60 10.69 -13.95
CA TYR A 302 11.73 10.27 -15.05
C TYR A 302 12.48 9.42 -16.09
N TYR A 303 13.65 9.86 -16.54
CA TYR A 303 14.48 9.06 -17.46
C TYR A 303 15.06 7.80 -16.81
N LEU A 304 15.35 7.83 -15.49
CA LEU A 304 15.72 6.64 -14.72
C LEU A 304 14.59 5.61 -14.74
N ALA A 305 13.35 6.04 -14.55
CA ALA A 305 12.17 5.19 -14.62
C ALA A 305 12.01 4.55 -16.01
N GLY A 306 12.16 5.35 -17.07
CA GLY A 306 12.19 4.85 -18.45
C GLY A 306 13.32 3.85 -18.70
N ALA A 307 14.52 4.08 -18.16
CA ALA A 307 15.65 3.17 -18.32
C ALA A 307 15.39 1.82 -17.62
N TYR A 308 14.82 1.85 -16.41
CA TYR A 308 14.39 0.62 -15.73
C TYR A 308 13.31 -0.12 -16.51
N LEU A 309 12.34 0.61 -17.06
CA LEU A 309 11.27 0.04 -17.87
C LEU A 309 11.82 -0.68 -19.11
N LYS A 310 12.76 -0.06 -19.84
CA LYS A 310 13.42 -0.69 -20.99
C LYS A 310 14.31 -1.89 -20.62
N LYS A 311 14.76 -1.98 -19.36
CA LYS A 311 15.45 -3.16 -18.81
C LYS A 311 14.50 -4.27 -18.35
N GLY A 312 13.19 -4.04 -18.30
CA GLY A 312 12.20 -4.97 -17.71
C GLY A 312 12.16 -4.95 -16.18
N ASN A 313 12.81 -3.98 -15.52
CA ASN A 313 12.81 -3.83 -14.08
C ASN A 313 11.58 -3.03 -13.62
N TYR A 314 10.39 -3.61 -13.80
CA TYR A 314 9.11 -2.92 -13.58
C TYR A 314 8.95 -2.37 -12.15
N ASN A 315 9.38 -3.11 -11.12
CA ASN A 315 9.33 -2.65 -9.73
C ASN A 315 10.16 -1.37 -9.50
N TYR A 316 11.36 -1.29 -10.08
CA TYR A 316 12.21 -0.10 -9.96
C TYR A 316 11.67 1.07 -10.80
N ALA A 317 11.10 0.77 -11.97
CA ALA A 317 10.44 1.75 -12.83
C ALA A 317 9.23 2.38 -12.11
N LEU A 318 8.38 1.56 -11.47
CA LEU A 318 7.23 2.01 -10.68
C LEU A 318 7.66 3.03 -9.61
N GLN A 319 8.70 2.71 -8.82
CA GLN A 319 9.19 3.61 -7.77
C GLN A 319 9.76 4.92 -8.33
N ALA A 320 10.52 4.84 -9.43
CA ALA A 320 11.09 6.01 -10.07
C ALA A 320 9.99 6.90 -10.70
N PHE A 321 9.00 6.34 -11.40
CA PHE A 321 7.88 7.13 -11.92
C PHE A 321 7.05 7.79 -10.80
N LYS A 322 6.77 7.06 -9.72
CA LYS A 322 6.12 7.63 -8.53
C LYS A 322 6.91 8.82 -7.96
N LYS A 323 8.24 8.69 -7.87
CA LYS A 323 9.10 9.76 -7.34
C LYS A 323 9.15 10.95 -8.31
N ALA A 324 9.22 10.71 -9.62
CA ALA A 324 9.19 11.75 -10.64
C ALA A 324 7.87 12.54 -10.64
N SER A 325 6.73 11.89 -10.37
CA SER A 325 5.42 12.55 -10.29
C SER A 325 5.22 13.38 -9.01
N GLN A 326 6.07 13.22 -7.99
CA GLN A 326 6.01 14.01 -6.74
C GLN A 326 6.64 15.40 -6.88
N TYR A 327 7.52 15.60 -7.86
CA TYR A 327 8.05 16.92 -8.19
C TYR A 327 7.04 17.72 -9.04
N ASP A 328 6.86 19.00 -8.77
CA ASP A 328 5.85 19.87 -9.40
C ASP A 328 6.42 20.95 -10.34
N GLU A 329 7.73 20.89 -10.63
CA GLU A 329 8.45 21.88 -11.43
C GLU A 329 8.11 21.83 -12.94
N ILE A 330 7.91 20.62 -13.51
CA ILE A 330 7.59 20.39 -14.92
C ILE A 330 6.28 19.61 -15.03
N SER A 331 5.16 20.33 -15.19
CA SER A 331 3.81 19.72 -15.13
C SER A 331 3.55 18.63 -16.18
N SER A 332 4.13 18.74 -17.38
CA SER A 332 3.99 17.70 -18.42
C SER A 332 4.67 16.39 -18.02
N ILE A 333 5.89 16.46 -17.48
CA ILE A 333 6.60 15.30 -16.93
C ILE A 333 5.92 14.77 -15.68
N GLN A 334 5.38 15.65 -14.85
CA GLN A 334 4.64 15.24 -13.65
C GLN A 334 3.43 14.38 -14.01
N GLU A 335 2.61 14.84 -14.95
CA GLU A 335 1.43 14.11 -15.43
C GLU A 335 1.82 12.79 -16.10
N ASP A 336 2.80 12.81 -17.00
CA ASP A 336 3.22 11.61 -17.72
C ASP A 336 3.88 10.57 -16.80
N ALA A 337 4.71 11.01 -15.85
CA ALA A 337 5.26 10.14 -14.82
C ALA A 337 4.15 9.51 -13.96
N PHE A 338 3.12 10.29 -13.60
CA PHE A 338 1.98 9.76 -12.84
C PHE A 338 1.20 8.74 -13.69
N PHE A 339 0.99 9.03 -14.98
CA PHE A 339 0.30 8.13 -15.91
C PHE A 339 1.02 6.78 -16.00
N ASN A 340 2.33 6.77 -16.22
CA ASN A 340 3.15 5.56 -16.26
C ASN A 340 3.21 4.85 -14.90
N TYR A 341 3.27 5.59 -13.79
CA TYR A 341 3.14 5.02 -12.44
C TYR A 341 1.80 4.29 -12.26
N ALA A 342 0.69 4.87 -12.70
CA ALA A 342 -0.63 4.28 -12.59
C ALA A 342 -0.79 3.03 -13.46
N LYS A 343 -0.20 3.01 -14.66
CA LYS A 343 -0.17 1.84 -15.53
C LYS A 343 0.66 0.70 -14.96
N LEU A 344 1.85 1.00 -14.44
CA LEU A 344 2.69 0.01 -13.77
C LEU A 344 2.06 -0.50 -12.46
N ALA A 345 1.31 0.34 -11.74
CA ALA A 345 0.59 -0.09 -10.54
C ALA A 345 -0.47 -1.16 -10.87
N TYR A 346 -1.10 -1.07 -12.04
CA TYR A 346 -2.00 -2.09 -12.56
C TYR A 346 -1.24 -3.33 -13.04
N GLU A 347 -0.22 -3.16 -13.88
CA GLU A 347 0.53 -4.29 -14.48
C GLU A 347 1.23 -5.16 -13.43
N LEU A 348 1.78 -4.55 -12.39
CA LEU A 348 2.44 -5.24 -11.28
C LEU A 348 1.44 -5.86 -10.30
N ASP A 349 0.14 -5.79 -10.57
CA ASP A 349 -0.95 -6.26 -9.70
C ASP A 349 -0.75 -5.82 -8.24
N LEU A 350 -0.42 -4.53 -8.05
CA LEU A 350 -0.25 -3.99 -6.69
C LEU A 350 -1.53 -4.23 -5.89
N PRO A 351 -1.44 -4.32 -4.55
CA PRO A 351 -2.62 -4.53 -3.70
C PRO A 351 -3.76 -3.61 -4.12
N PHE A 352 -4.93 -4.20 -4.37
CA PHE A 352 -6.06 -3.52 -5.00
C PHE A 352 -6.35 -2.10 -4.48
N ASP A 353 -6.28 -1.90 -3.16
CA ASP A 353 -6.53 -0.58 -2.56
C ASP A 353 -5.50 0.45 -3.05
N ASN A 354 -4.23 0.06 -3.15
CA ASN A 354 -3.16 0.92 -3.64
C ASN A 354 -3.36 1.24 -5.11
N THR A 355 -3.62 0.24 -5.96
CA THR A 355 -3.89 0.43 -7.39
C THR A 355 -5.08 1.36 -7.61
N LEU A 356 -6.19 1.13 -6.90
CA LEU A 356 -7.38 1.96 -7.02
C LEU A 356 -7.15 3.39 -6.51
N ILE A 357 -6.40 3.58 -5.42
CA ILE A 357 -6.02 4.92 -4.91
C ILE A 357 -5.19 5.66 -5.96
N VAL A 358 -4.21 4.99 -6.58
CA VAL A 358 -3.35 5.57 -7.61
C VAL A 358 -4.16 5.98 -8.84
N LEU A 359 -5.00 5.08 -9.36
CA LEU A 359 -5.85 5.34 -10.52
C LEU A 359 -6.83 6.50 -10.25
N ASN A 360 -7.48 6.54 -9.07
CA ASN A 360 -8.36 7.65 -8.71
C ASN A 360 -7.59 8.97 -8.54
N SER A 361 -6.41 8.94 -7.93
CA SER A 361 -5.59 10.14 -7.73
C SER A 361 -5.20 10.77 -9.07
N TYR A 362 -4.87 9.95 -10.07
CA TYR A 362 -4.64 10.45 -11.43
C TYR A 362 -5.88 11.14 -12.01
N LEU A 363 -7.05 10.49 -11.90
CA LEU A 363 -8.31 11.04 -12.42
C LEU A 363 -8.74 12.32 -11.69
N ASP A 364 -8.38 12.50 -10.41
CA ASP A 364 -8.69 13.71 -9.65
C ASP A 364 -7.76 14.89 -10.02
N LEU A 365 -6.50 14.60 -10.31
CA LEU A 365 -5.47 15.61 -10.57
C LEU A 365 -5.41 16.07 -12.03
N TYR A 366 -5.68 15.19 -12.99
CA TYR A 366 -5.41 15.44 -14.42
C TYR A 366 -6.66 15.33 -15.31
N ASN A 367 -6.70 16.17 -16.36
CA ASN A 367 -7.85 16.30 -17.26
C ASN A 367 -7.58 15.87 -18.72
N ASN A 368 -6.44 15.26 -19.01
CA ASN A 368 -6.11 14.80 -20.38
C ASN A 368 -7.07 13.72 -20.88
N VAL A 369 -7.68 13.95 -22.05
CA VAL A 369 -8.76 13.11 -22.59
C VAL A 369 -8.29 11.71 -23.01
N LYS A 370 -7.06 11.56 -23.55
CA LYS A 370 -6.53 10.25 -23.99
C LYS A 370 -6.20 9.41 -22.75
N ASN A 371 -5.36 9.94 -21.87
CA ASN A 371 -4.85 9.21 -20.71
C ASN A 371 -5.94 8.88 -19.71
N ARG A 372 -6.92 9.76 -19.48
CA ARG A 372 -8.08 9.46 -18.62
C ARG A 372 -8.87 8.25 -19.10
N LYS A 373 -9.15 8.13 -20.41
CA LYS A 373 -9.89 6.97 -20.94
C LYS A 373 -9.16 5.66 -20.65
N GLU A 374 -7.83 5.67 -20.73
CA GLU A 374 -7.01 4.50 -20.44
C GLU A 374 -7.00 4.18 -18.94
N ILE A 375 -6.76 5.17 -18.08
CA ILE A 375 -6.84 5.00 -16.62
C ILE A 375 -8.24 4.55 -16.17
N GLU A 376 -9.31 5.05 -16.79
CA GLU A 376 -10.68 4.61 -16.55
C GLU A 376 -10.88 3.13 -16.94
N SER A 377 -10.29 2.69 -18.05
CA SER A 377 -10.33 1.29 -18.48
C SER A 377 -9.59 0.38 -17.48
N LEU A 378 -8.37 0.76 -17.09
CA LEU A 378 -7.58 0.02 -16.10
C LEU A 378 -8.29 -0.04 -14.75
N MET A 379 -8.96 1.04 -14.35
CA MET A 379 -9.78 1.05 -13.13
C MET A 379 -10.91 0.03 -13.26
N LEU A 380 -11.68 0.04 -14.35
CA LEU A 380 -12.75 -0.94 -14.54
C LEU A 380 -12.25 -2.39 -14.47
N GLU A 381 -11.08 -2.69 -15.05
CA GLU A 381 -10.48 -4.03 -15.00
C GLU A 381 -10.00 -4.42 -13.60
N THR A 382 -9.32 -3.51 -12.89
CA THR A 382 -8.90 -3.69 -11.50
C THR A 382 -10.09 -4.04 -10.60
N LEU A 383 -11.22 -3.37 -10.82
CA LEU A 383 -12.47 -3.60 -10.09
C LEU A 383 -13.11 -4.95 -10.41
N ARG A 384 -12.91 -5.47 -11.63
CA ARG A 384 -13.44 -6.76 -12.07
C ARG A 384 -12.61 -7.94 -11.56
N GLY A 385 -11.28 -7.86 -11.66
CA GLY A 385 -10.37 -8.96 -11.32
C GLY A 385 -10.43 -9.34 -9.83
N THR A 386 -10.65 -8.37 -8.95
CA THR A 386 -10.46 -8.56 -7.50
C THR A 386 -11.73 -8.89 -6.73
N LYS A 387 -12.92 -8.84 -7.35
CA LYS A 387 -14.24 -8.95 -6.68
C LYS A 387 -14.41 -7.95 -5.50
N ARG A 388 -13.56 -6.93 -5.39
CA ARG A 388 -13.57 -5.89 -4.34
C ARG A 388 -14.47 -4.71 -4.73
N TYR A 389 -15.66 -5.03 -5.24
CA TYR A 389 -16.65 -4.04 -5.70
C TYR A 389 -17.03 -3.00 -4.64
N LYS A 390 -16.84 -3.32 -3.35
CA LYS A 390 -17.33 -2.56 -2.19
C LYS A 390 -16.56 -1.27 -1.96
N GLU A 391 -15.24 -1.30 -2.07
CA GLU A 391 -14.39 -0.11 -1.89
C GLU A 391 -14.48 0.81 -3.11
N ALA A 392 -14.47 0.22 -4.30
CA ALA A 392 -14.74 0.89 -5.56
C ALA A 392 -16.02 1.74 -5.53
N TYR A 393 -17.12 1.11 -5.10
CA TYR A 393 -18.40 1.76 -4.96
C TYR A 393 -18.35 2.92 -3.94
N LYS A 394 -17.62 2.76 -2.82
CA LYS A 394 -17.48 3.82 -1.82
C LYS A 394 -16.74 5.04 -2.37
N SER A 395 -15.71 4.87 -3.19
CA SER A 395 -14.96 5.98 -3.78
C SER A 395 -15.82 6.75 -4.79
N LEU A 396 -16.47 6.05 -5.73
CA LEU A 396 -17.27 6.67 -6.78
C LEU A 396 -18.58 7.30 -6.27
N ASN A 397 -19.23 6.71 -5.27
CA ASN A 397 -20.49 7.23 -4.71
C ASN A 397 -20.31 8.50 -3.83
N LYS A 398 -19.07 8.98 -3.62
CA LYS A 398 -18.80 10.29 -2.97
C LYS A 398 -18.92 11.48 -3.92
N ILE A 399 -18.91 11.25 -5.24
CA ILE A 399 -18.95 12.31 -6.25
C ILE A 399 -20.38 12.87 -6.33
N PRO A 400 -20.61 14.17 -6.06
CA PRO A 400 -21.95 14.74 -5.94
C PRO A 400 -22.72 14.83 -7.28
N ASN A 401 -22.04 14.85 -8.43
CA ASN A 401 -22.63 14.86 -9.77
C ASN A 401 -21.82 13.96 -10.72
N PRO A 402 -22.06 12.64 -10.73
CA PRO A 402 -21.34 11.74 -11.62
C PRO A 402 -21.71 12.03 -13.09
N ASN A 403 -20.72 12.02 -13.99
CA ASN A 403 -20.95 12.08 -15.44
C ASN A 403 -21.59 10.78 -15.96
N ASP A 404 -22.03 10.73 -17.21
CA ASP A 404 -22.77 9.57 -17.76
C ASP A 404 -21.96 8.26 -17.71
N ASN A 405 -20.62 8.32 -17.83
CA ASN A 405 -19.76 7.15 -17.67
C ASN A 405 -19.66 6.70 -16.20
N GLN A 406 -19.47 7.63 -15.26
CA GLN A 406 -19.43 7.33 -13.82
C GLN A 406 -20.75 6.75 -13.33
N LYS A 407 -21.88 7.24 -13.85
CA LYS A 407 -23.22 6.68 -13.61
C LYS A 407 -23.30 5.21 -14.02
N ASN A 408 -22.78 4.87 -15.21
CA ASN A 408 -22.74 3.49 -15.70
C ASN A 408 -21.89 2.58 -14.80
N ILE A 409 -20.67 3.01 -14.42
CA ILE A 409 -19.81 2.24 -13.50
C ILE A 409 -20.47 2.07 -12.12
N ILE A 410 -21.08 3.13 -11.58
CA ILE A 410 -21.81 3.07 -10.30
C ILE A 410 -22.98 2.08 -10.39
N GLN A 411 -23.71 2.04 -11.50
CA GLN A 411 -24.80 1.10 -11.74
C GLN A 411 -24.30 -0.35 -11.71
N GLN A 412 -23.21 -0.64 -12.41
CA GLN A 412 -22.58 -1.97 -12.49
C GLN A 412 -22.05 -2.43 -11.13
N LEU A 413 -21.24 -1.61 -10.45
CA LEU A 413 -20.67 -1.96 -9.13
C LEU A 413 -21.75 -2.18 -8.09
N SER A 414 -22.79 -1.34 -8.08
CA SER A 414 -23.95 -1.51 -7.20
C SER A 414 -24.69 -2.81 -7.49
N PHE A 415 -24.85 -3.17 -8.76
CA PHE A 415 -25.47 -4.45 -9.13
C PHE A 415 -24.64 -5.65 -8.65
N PHE A 416 -23.33 -5.67 -8.90
CA PHE A 416 -22.46 -6.76 -8.47
C PHE A 416 -22.38 -6.91 -6.95
N LEU A 417 -22.33 -5.79 -6.21
CA LEU A 417 -22.43 -5.82 -4.75
C LEU A 417 -23.77 -6.33 -4.25
N GLY A 418 -24.84 -6.02 -4.98
CA GLY A 418 -26.17 -6.58 -4.77
C GLY A 418 -26.15 -8.10 -4.91
N VAL A 419 -25.62 -8.61 -6.02
CA VAL A 419 -25.49 -10.05 -6.31
C VAL A 419 -24.61 -10.76 -5.28
N GLN A 420 -23.45 -10.20 -4.94
CA GLN A 420 -22.55 -10.78 -3.93
C GLN A 420 -23.25 -10.86 -2.56
N SER A 421 -23.94 -9.78 -2.16
CA SER A 421 -24.69 -9.76 -0.91
C SER A 421 -25.86 -10.76 -0.94
N TYR A 422 -26.50 -10.96 -2.10
CA TYR A 422 -27.56 -11.93 -2.31
C TYR A 422 -27.06 -13.38 -2.18
N ASN A 423 -25.96 -13.73 -2.87
CA ASN A 423 -25.34 -15.05 -2.80
C ASN A 423 -24.85 -15.38 -1.37
N ASN A 424 -24.43 -14.35 -0.62
CA ASN A 424 -24.08 -14.47 0.79
C ASN A 424 -25.30 -14.49 1.75
N HIS A 425 -26.52 -14.60 1.21
CA HIS A 425 -27.79 -14.59 1.94
C HIS A 425 -28.03 -13.32 2.80
N ASN A 426 -27.28 -12.23 2.54
CA ASN A 426 -27.45 -10.94 3.20
C ASN A 426 -28.38 -10.03 2.40
N TYR A 427 -29.66 -10.40 2.39
CA TYR A 427 -30.69 -9.74 1.57
C TYR A 427 -30.91 -8.26 1.93
N ARG A 428 -30.74 -7.87 3.22
CA ARG A 428 -30.88 -6.46 3.63
C ARG A 428 -29.82 -5.57 3.00
N GLN A 429 -28.60 -6.07 2.89
CA GLN A 429 -27.51 -5.33 2.25
C GLN A 429 -27.65 -5.35 0.73
N ALA A 430 -28.04 -6.49 0.15
CA ALA A 430 -28.32 -6.62 -1.27
C ALA A 430 -29.38 -5.60 -1.73
N ILE A 431 -30.45 -5.41 -0.96
CA ILE A 431 -31.49 -4.40 -1.19
C ILE A 431 -30.91 -2.99 -1.33
N LYS A 432 -29.97 -2.59 -0.46
CA LYS A 432 -29.37 -1.25 -0.52
C LYS A 432 -28.63 -1.07 -1.83
N TYR A 433 -27.83 -2.06 -2.22
CA TYR A 433 -27.01 -1.98 -3.42
C TYR A 433 -27.84 -2.06 -4.71
N PHE A 434 -28.84 -2.94 -4.80
CA PHE A 434 -29.73 -2.94 -5.96
C PHE A 434 -30.51 -1.62 -6.09
N ASN A 435 -31.00 -1.04 -4.98
CA ASN A 435 -31.63 0.29 -5.04
C ASN A 435 -30.65 1.37 -5.51
N LYS A 436 -29.38 1.29 -5.10
CA LYS A 436 -28.33 2.20 -5.57
C LYS A 436 -28.04 2.06 -7.06
N SER A 437 -28.06 0.83 -7.60
CA SER A 437 -27.97 0.61 -9.05
C SER A 437 -29.12 1.30 -9.80
N LEU A 438 -30.33 1.25 -9.24
CA LEU A 438 -31.52 1.85 -9.86
C LEU A 438 -31.58 3.38 -9.81
N ILE A 439 -30.66 4.06 -9.10
CA ILE A 439 -30.55 5.53 -9.12
C ILE A 439 -30.06 6.03 -10.49
N PHE A 440 -29.15 5.29 -11.13
CA PHE A 440 -28.55 5.64 -12.42
C PHE A 440 -28.73 4.50 -13.43
N PRO A 441 -29.94 4.32 -13.99
CA PRO A 441 -30.26 3.19 -14.85
C PRO A 441 -29.77 3.37 -16.30
N GLU A 442 -28.45 3.50 -16.50
CA GLU A 442 -27.84 3.70 -17.82
C GLU A 442 -27.97 2.45 -18.72
N ASP A 443 -27.69 1.27 -18.16
CA ASP A 443 -27.88 -0.03 -18.80
C ASP A 443 -29.25 -0.63 -18.44
N ASN A 444 -30.09 -0.82 -19.45
CA ASN A 444 -31.44 -1.37 -19.34
C ASN A 444 -31.49 -2.84 -18.87
N ASN A 445 -30.49 -3.66 -19.19
CA ASN A 445 -30.41 -5.05 -18.75
C ASN A 445 -30.07 -5.11 -17.26
N ILE A 446 -29.10 -4.31 -16.81
CA ILE A 446 -28.74 -4.21 -15.39
C ILE A 446 -29.88 -3.61 -14.57
N GLN A 447 -30.60 -2.63 -15.11
CA GLN A 447 -31.80 -2.09 -14.46
C GLN A 447 -32.86 -3.19 -14.23
N PHE A 448 -33.13 -4.01 -15.25
CA PHE A 448 -34.08 -5.12 -15.15
C PHE A 448 -33.61 -6.17 -14.13
N LEU A 449 -32.37 -6.64 -14.22
CA LEU A 449 -31.82 -7.64 -13.30
C LEU A 449 -31.73 -7.12 -11.86
N SER A 450 -31.34 -5.86 -11.66
CA SER A 450 -31.33 -5.23 -10.33
C SER A 450 -32.72 -5.21 -9.71
N SER A 451 -33.75 -4.87 -10.49
CA SER A 451 -35.12 -4.85 -10.00
C SER A 451 -35.64 -6.28 -9.73
N PHE A 452 -35.27 -7.25 -10.58
CA PHE A 452 -35.60 -8.66 -10.40
C PHE A 452 -35.05 -9.22 -9.08
N TRP A 453 -33.75 -9.08 -8.84
CA TRP A 453 -33.11 -9.60 -7.62
C TRP A 453 -33.42 -8.77 -6.38
N LEU A 454 -33.67 -7.46 -6.53
CA LEU A 454 -34.19 -6.63 -5.44
C LEU A 454 -35.54 -7.16 -4.95
N SER A 455 -36.41 -7.57 -5.87
CA SER A 455 -37.71 -8.14 -5.53
C SER A 455 -37.55 -9.47 -4.81
N ASP A 456 -36.64 -10.32 -5.27
CA ASP A 456 -36.33 -11.61 -4.63
C ASP A 456 -35.73 -11.43 -3.22
N CYS A 457 -34.83 -10.46 -3.01
CA CYS A 457 -34.37 -10.10 -1.66
C CYS A 457 -35.52 -9.78 -0.71
N TYR A 458 -36.53 -9.04 -1.18
CA TYR A 458 -37.71 -8.73 -0.37
C TYR A 458 -38.56 -9.97 -0.11
N PHE A 459 -38.62 -10.92 -1.04
CA PHE A 459 -39.25 -12.22 -0.82
C PHE A 459 -38.54 -13.01 0.30
N GLN A 460 -37.21 -13.12 0.23
CA GLN A 460 -36.41 -13.83 1.24
C GLN A 460 -36.49 -13.18 2.63
N LEU A 461 -36.75 -11.88 2.71
CA LEU A 461 -37.02 -11.15 3.96
C LEU A 461 -38.51 -11.10 4.34
N THR A 462 -39.31 -11.98 3.76
CA THR A 462 -40.75 -12.14 3.99
C THR A 462 -41.58 -10.87 3.77
N ASN A 463 -41.03 -9.87 3.05
CA ASN A 463 -41.70 -8.63 2.68
C ASN A 463 -42.28 -8.73 1.27
N TYR A 464 -43.20 -9.66 1.13
CA TYR A 464 -43.79 -10.05 -0.14
C TYR A 464 -44.54 -8.90 -0.84
N LYS A 465 -45.22 -8.02 -0.08
CA LYS A 465 -45.95 -6.85 -0.63
C LYS A 465 -45.02 -5.93 -1.42
N LYS A 466 -43.82 -5.69 -0.90
CA LYS A 466 -42.81 -4.86 -1.55
C LYS A 466 -42.13 -5.57 -2.71
N ALA A 467 -41.89 -6.88 -2.61
CA ALA A 467 -41.41 -7.68 -3.73
C ALA A 467 -42.34 -7.57 -4.95
N VAL A 468 -43.66 -7.71 -4.73
CA VAL A 468 -44.68 -7.57 -5.80
C VAL A 468 -44.67 -6.19 -6.44
N SER A 469 -44.59 -5.11 -5.65
CA SER A 469 -44.65 -3.75 -6.20
C SER A 469 -43.45 -3.44 -7.11
N ILE A 470 -42.27 -3.96 -6.77
CA ILE A 470 -41.04 -3.79 -7.56
C ILE A 470 -41.07 -4.69 -8.79
N TYR A 471 -41.52 -5.94 -8.68
CA TYR A 471 -41.72 -6.78 -9.86
C TYR A 471 -42.66 -6.09 -10.87
N LYS A 472 -43.80 -5.54 -10.44
CA LYS A 472 -44.73 -4.85 -11.34
C LYS A 472 -44.18 -3.58 -12.00
N SER A 473 -43.22 -2.89 -11.38
CA SER A 473 -42.61 -1.69 -11.96
C SER A 473 -41.50 -2.02 -12.98
N CYS A 474 -41.07 -3.29 -13.06
CA CYS A 474 -40.09 -3.75 -14.04
C CYS A 474 -40.68 -3.67 -15.46
N LYS A 475 -40.08 -2.86 -16.34
CA LYS A 475 -40.39 -2.91 -17.78
C LYS A 475 -39.75 -4.17 -18.37
N LYS A 476 -40.53 -5.01 -19.08
CA LYS A 476 -39.97 -6.18 -19.80
C LYS A 476 -39.11 -5.68 -20.96
N ILE A 477 -37.88 -6.20 -21.07
CA ILE A 477 -36.87 -5.75 -22.06
C ILE A 477 -36.26 -6.98 -22.77
N ASN A 478 -35.87 -6.75 -24.03
CA ASN A 478 -35.06 -7.50 -25.01
C ASN A 478 -35.01 -9.05 -25.00
N THR A 479 -34.83 -9.65 -26.17
CA THR A 479 -34.88 -11.12 -26.39
C THR A 479 -33.78 -11.92 -25.66
N ASN A 480 -32.66 -11.30 -25.30
CA ASN A 480 -31.49 -11.99 -24.75
C ASN A 480 -31.65 -12.39 -23.26
N LEU A 481 -32.67 -11.89 -22.55
CA LEU A 481 -32.97 -12.23 -21.14
C LEU A 481 -34.28 -13.03 -20.99
N ASN A 482 -34.70 -13.75 -22.03
CA ASN A 482 -35.95 -14.52 -22.04
C ASN A 482 -36.11 -15.49 -20.87
N TYR A 483 -35.00 -16.05 -20.35
CA TYR A 483 -35.03 -16.90 -19.15
C TYR A 483 -35.60 -16.15 -17.94
N TYR A 484 -35.07 -14.96 -17.63
CA TYR A 484 -35.53 -14.13 -16.51
C TYR A 484 -36.93 -13.56 -16.73
N ASN A 485 -37.31 -13.25 -17.96
CA ASN A 485 -38.67 -12.81 -18.30
C ASN A 485 -39.71 -13.91 -18.01
N ASN A 486 -39.36 -15.18 -18.17
CA ASN A 486 -40.21 -16.29 -17.78
C ASN A 486 -40.18 -16.50 -16.26
N LEU A 487 -39.00 -16.60 -15.66
CA LEU A 487 -38.81 -16.81 -14.21
C LEU A 487 -39.48 -15.73 -13.35
N TYR A 488 -39.55 -14.50 -13.85
CA TYR A 488 -40.31 -13.40 -13.25
C TYR A 488 -41.73 -13.81 -12.86
N ASN A 489 -42.44 -14.53 -13.74
CA ASN A 489 -43.83 -14.90 -13.48
C ASN A 489 -43.93 -15.94 -12.36
N TYR A 490 -42.95 -16.83 -12.26
CA TYR A 490 -42.86 -17.81 -11.17
C TYR A 490 -42.59 -17.12 -9.82
N ASN A 491 -41.60 -16.23 -9.76
CA ASN A 491 -41.22 -15.57 -8.51
C ASN A 491 -42.31 -14.62 -8.00
N ILE A 492 -42.94 -13.82 -8.87
CA ILE A 492 -44.05 -12.96 -8.43
C ILE A 492 -45.27 -13.79 -7.98
N ALA A 493 -45.50 -14.95 -8.60
CA ALA A 493 -46.59 -15.84 -8.18
C ALA A 493 -46.34 -16.40 -6.78
N TYR A 494 -45.10 -16.75 -6.46
CA TYR A 494 -44.69 -17.13 -5.10
C TYR A 494 -44.83 -15.99 -4.09
N CYS A 495 -44.47 -14.76 -4.47
CA CYS A 495 -44.69 -13.60 -3.60
C CYS A 495 -46.17 -13.42 -3.25
N TYR A 496 -47.06 -13.64 -4.21
CA TYR A 496 -48.50 -13.61 -3.96
C TYR A 496 -48.97 -14.81 -3.14
N PHE A 497 -48.40 -16.00 -3.38
CA PHE A 497 -48.71 -17.21 -2.62
C PHE A 497 -48.42 -17.04 -1.12
N MET A 498 -47.24 -16.51 -0.79
CA MET A 498 -46.85 -16.25 0.60
C MET A 498 -47.59 -15.08 1.26
N GLN A 499 -48.29 -14.25 0.47
CA GLN A 499 -49.23 -13.24 0.98
C GLN A 499 -50.64 -13.80 1.17
N GLU A 500 -50.84 -15.07 0.86
CA GLU A 500 -52.14 -15.72 0.81
C GLU A 500 -53.09 -15.07 -0.23
N ASP A 501 -52.56 -14.24 -1.14
CA ASP A 501 -53.28 -13.74 -2.31
C ASP A 501 -53.19 -14.78 -3.44
N TYR A 502 -53.84 -15.89 -3.18
CA TYR A 502 -53.84 -17.03 -4.08
C TYR A 502 -54.53 -16.73 -5.43
N GLU A 503 -55.30 -15.64 -5.56
CA GLU A 503 -55.95 -15.29 -6.82
C GLU A 503 -54.95 -14.72 -7.82
N GLU A 504 -54.19 -13.69 -7.42
CA GLU A 504 -53.12 -13.17 -8.26
C GLU A 504 -51.98 -14.18 -8.39
N SER A 505 -51.65 -14.94 -7.34
CA SER A 505 -50.65 -16.03 -7.41
C SER A 505 -50.96 -17.00 -8.55
N ASN A 506 -52.19 -17.53 -8.59
CA ASN A 506 -52.62 -18.47 -9.62
C ASN A 506 -52.57 -17.89 -11.03
N LYS A 507 -52.89 -16.61 -11.19
CA LYS A 507 -52.82 -15.92 -12.49
C LYS A 507 -51.39 -15.90 -13.02
N TYR A 508 -50.40 -15.55 -12.20
CA TYR A 508 -49.00 -15.50 -12.64
C TYR A 508 -48.39 -16.89 -12.83
N PHE A 509 -48.68 -17.86 -11.96
CA PHE A 509 -48.23 -19.24 -12.17
C PHE A 509 -48.79 -19.82 -13.48
N ARG A 510 -50.04 -19.51 -13.86
CA ARG A 510 -50.59 -19.96 -15.16
C ARG A 510 -49.86 -19.37 -16.37
N ILE A 511 -49.44 -18.10 -16.28
CA ILE A 511 -48.63 -17.45 -17.32
C ILE A 511 -47.23 -18.09 -17.40
N TYR A 512 -46.66 -18.46 -16.26
CA TYR A 512 -45.40 -19.20 -16.21
C TYR A 512 -45.54 -20.56 -16.91
N VAL A 513 -46.54 -21.35 -16.49
CA VAL A 513 -46.83 -22.69 -17.03
C VAL A 513 -47.00 -22.69 -18.55
N SER A 514 -47.62 -21.66 -19.15
CA SER A 514 -47.79 -21.62 -20.61
C SER A 514 -46.50 -21.44 -21.41
N ASN A 515 -45.42 -20.98 -20.77
CA ASN A 515 -44.14 -20.66 -21.43
C ASN A 515 -42.92 -21.35 -20.78
N ALA A 516 -43.14 -22.18 -19.76
CA ALA A 516 -42.08 -22.81 -18.98
C ALA A 516 -41.34 -23.88 -19.80
N LYS A 517 -40.01 -23.85 -19.73
CA LYS A 517 -39.13 -24.90 -20.26
C LYS A 517 -38.40 -25.68 -19.18
N ASP A 518 -38.41 -25.16 -17.95
CA ASP A 518 -37.81 -25.79 -16.77
C ASP A 518 -38.81 -26.78 -16.18
N SER A 519 -38.46 -28.06 -16.25
CA SER A 519 -39.33 -29.14 -15.81
C SER A 519 -39.55 -29.13 -14.28
N MET A 520 -38.54 -28.80 -13.47
CA MET A 520 -38.69 -28.82 -12.02
C MET A 520 -39.65 -27.73 -11.53
N ARG A 521 -39.44 -26.50 -11.98
CA ARG A 521 -40.30 -25.36 -11.61
C ARG A 521 -41.71 -25.48 -12.20
N LEU A 522 -41.86 -26.18 -13.34
CA LEU A 522 -43.17 -26.50 -13.90
C LEU A 522 -43.95 -27.47 -13.00
N ASN A 523 -43.30 -28.52 -12.48
CA ASN A 523 -43.92 -29.44 -11.52
C ASN A 523 -44.39 -28.69 -10.28
N ASP A 524 -43.50 -27.90 -9.67
CA ASP A 524 -43.83 -27.11 -8.48
C ASP A 524 -44.96 -26.10 -8.74
N SER A 525 -44.95 -25.42 -9.89
CA SER A 525 -46.03 -24.49 -10.25
C SER A 525 -47.40 -25.19 -10.29
N TYR A 526 -47.47 -26.46 -10.72
CA TYR A 526 -48.72 -27.22 -10.65
C TYR A 526 -49.16 -27.49 -9.21
N LEU A 527 -48.22 -27.83 -8.32
CA LEU A 527 -48.49 -28.00 -6.90
C LEU A 527 -48.99 -26.70 -6.26
N ARG A 528 -48.26 -25.59 -6.42
CA ARG A 528 -48.64 -24.31 -5.82
C ARG A 528 -49.93 -23.74 -6.39
N ILE A 529 -50.21 -23.95 -7.68
CA ILE A 529 -51.54 -23.62 -8.22
C ILE A 529 -52.62 -24.44 -7.51
N ALA A 530 -52.39 -25.73 -7.29
CA ALA A 530 -53.33 -26.60 -6.61
C ALA A 530 -53.54 -26.19 -5.14
N ASP A 531 -52.45 -25.93 -4.40
CA ASP A 531 -52.47 -25.45 -3.02
C ASP A 531 -53.23 -24.11 -2.92
N GLY A 532 -52.95 -23.16 -3.81
CA GLY A 532 -53.60 -21.86 -3.80
C GLY A 532 -55.09 -21.95 -4.15
N LEU A 533 -55.46 -22.85 -5.07
CA LEU A 533 -56.86 -23.14 -5.35
C LEU A 533 -57.53 -23.85 -4.16
N TYR A 534 -56.83 -24.71 -3.45
CA TYR A 534 -57.31 -25.37 -2.22
C TYR A 534 -57.60 -24.35 -1.13
N MET A 535 -56.65 -23.45 -0.86
CA MET A 535 -56.83 -22.37 0.13
C MET A 535 -57.93 -21.38 -0.24
N LYS A 536 -58.26 -21.22 -1.54
CA LYS A 536 -59.42 -20.43 -2.01
C LYS A 536 -60.71 -21.23 -2.07
N ASN A 537 -60.72 -22.46 -1.56
CA ASN A 537 -61.85 -23.38 -1.60
C ASN A 537 -62.33 -23.69 -3.02
N LYS A 538 -61.49 -23.47 -4.04
CA LYS A 538 -61.73 -23.85 -5.44
C LYS A 538 -61.29 -25.29 -5.66
N TYR A 539 -61.79 -26.18 -4.82
CA TYR A 539 -61.32 -27.55 -4.67
C TYR A 539 -61.39 -28.37 -5.98
N ILE A 540 -62.38 -28.13 -6.85
CA ILE A 540 -62.50 -28.81 -8.16
C ILE A 540 -61.24 -28.54 -8.99
N LEU A 541 -60.90 -27.26 -9.16
CA LEU A 541 -59.73 -26.86 -9.92
C LEU A 541 -58.44 -27.25 -9.19
N ALA A 542 -58.41 -27.19 -7.85
CA ALA A 542 -57.27 -27.67 -7.06
C ALA A 542 -56.95 -29.14 -7.37
N GLY A 543 -57.98 -30.00 -7.35
CA GLY A 543 -57.86 -31.42 -7.69
C GLY A 543 -57.34 -31.67 -9.11
N GLU A 544 -57.74 -30.83 -10.09
CA GLU A 544 -57.21 -30.92 -11.47
C GLU A 544 -55.72 -30.58 -11.55
N TYR A 545 -55.25 -29.59 -10.78
CA TYR A 545 -53.85 -29.18 -10.80
C TYR A 545 -52.95 -30.12 -10.00
N TYR A 546 -53.40 -30.65 -8.85
CA TYR A 546 -52.69 -31.75 -8.19
C TYR A 546 -52.56 -32.96 -9.12
N GLN A 547 -53.63 -33.30 -9.88
CA GLN A 547 -53.56 -34.37 -10.86
C GLN A 547 -52.52 -34.09 -11.96
N LYS A 548 -52.37 -32.84 -12.41
CA LYS A 548 -51.32 -32.47 -13.37
C LYS A 548 -49.92 -32.66 -12.80
N ALA A 549 -49.68 -32.28 -11.55
CA ALA A 549 -48.39 -32.51 -10.88
C ALA A 549 -48.11 -34.02 -10.72
N ILE A 550 -49.11 -34.81 -10.30
CA ILE A 550 -49.00 -36.27 -10.18
C ILE A 550 -48.64 -36.92 -11.53
N LEU A 551 -49.29 -36.50 -12.62
CA LEU A 551 -49.00 -37.00 -13.96
C LEU A 551 -47.63 -36.57 -14.49
N TYR A 552 -47.14 -35.42 -14.03
CA TYR A 552 -45.85 -34.90 -14.44
C TYR A 552 -44.68 -35.59 -13.72
N GLY A 553 -44.85 -35.91 -12.43
CA GLY A 553 -44.17 -37.04 -11.79
C GLY A 553 -42.69 -36.84 -11.47
N LEU A 554 -42.21 -35.60 -11.31
CA LEU A 554 -40.77 -35.35 -11.07
C LEU A 554 -40.36 -35.45 -9.60
N PHE A 555 -41.12 -34.82 -8.70
CA PHE A 555 -40.91 -34.85 -7.24
C PHE A 555 -42.22 -34.53 -6.52
N ASP A 556 -42.26 -34.80 -5.22
CA ASP A 556 -43.42 -34.57 -4.32
C ASP A 556 -44.73 -35.19 -4.83
N VAL A 557 -44.62 -36.31 -5.56
CA VAL A 557 -45.77 -37.00 -6.15
C VAL A 557 -46.64 -37.62 -5.06
N ASP A 558 -45.99 -38.15 -4.02
CA ASP A 558 -46.64 -38.63 -2.81
C ASP A 558 -47.36 -37.48 -2.10
N TYR A 559 -46.69 -36.35 -1.82
CA TYR A 559 -47.34 -35.16 -1.25
C TYR A 559 -48.58 -34.73 -2.07
N ALA A 560 -48.43 -34.57 -3.38
CA ALA A 560 -49.53 -34.19 -4.27
C ALA A 560 -50.70 -35.20 -4.22
N THR A 561 -50.38 -36.49 -4.10
CA THR A 561 -51.36 -37.58 -4.02
C THR A 561 -52.10 -37.56 -2.68
N TYR A 562 -51.39 -37.37 -1.57
CA TYR A 562 -51.99 -37.28 -0.24
C TYR A 562 -52.82 -35.98 -0.09
N GLN A 563 -52.31 -34.83 -0.53
CA GLN A 563 -53.04 -33.56 -0.51
C GLN A 563 -54.28 -33.58 -1.40
N ARG A 564 -54.20 -34.17 -2.58
CA ARG A 564 -55.37 -34.40 -3.43
C ARG A 564 -56.40 -35.29 -2.72
N SER A 565 -55.96 -36.27 -1.93
CA SER A 565 -56.89 -37.09 -1.14
C SER A 565 -57.61 -36.25 -0.07
N ILE A 566 -56.92 -35.29 0.55
CA ILE A 566 -57.52 -34.33 1.48
C ILE A 566 -58.56 -33.47 0.76
N VAL A 567 -58.23 -32.92 -0.42
CA VAL A 567 -59.15 -32.12 -1.27
C VAL A 567 -60.40 -32.92 -1.66
N LEU A 568 -60.24 -34.19 -2.02
CA LEU A 568 -61.36 -35.07 -2.34
C LEU A 568 -62.26 -35.32 -1.12
N GLY A 569 -61.68 -35.39 0.08
CA GLY A 569 -62.43 -35.42 1.34
C GLY A 569 -63.27 -34.16 1.55
N LEU A 570 -62.70 -32.98 1.28
CA LEU A 570 -63.40 -31.70 1.40
C LEU A 570 -64.50 -31.51 0.35
N LEU A 571 -64.32 -32.03 -0.85
CA LEU A 571 -65.35 -32.06 -1.89
C LEU A 571 -66.47 -33.06 -1.60
N GLY A 572 -66.40 -33.80 -0.49
CA GLY A 572 -67.33 -34.88 -0.17
C GLY A 572 -67.20 -36.07 -1.13
N LYS A 573 -66.20 -36.06 -2.00
CA LYS A 573 -65.86 -37.12 -2.95
C LYS A 573 -65.08 -38.22 -2.23
N ASN A 574 -65.68 -38.71 -1.14
CA ASN A 574 -65.08 -39.68 -0.24
C ASN A 574 -64.84 -41.04 -0.88
N SER A 575 -65.50 -41.35 -2.02
CA SER A 575 -65.19 -42.52 -2.86
C SER A 575 -63.87 -42.34 -3.58
N GLU A 576 -63.68 -41.20 -4.25
CA GLU A 576 -62.44 -40.85 -4.96
C GLU A 576 -61.28 -40.66 -3.95
N LYS A 577 -61.52 -40.06 -2.76
CA LYS A 577 -60.52 -39.98 -1.66
C LYS A 577 -60.08 -41.36 -1.21
N LEU A 578 -61.03 -42.28 -1.03
CA LEU A 578 -60.73 -43.64 -0.58
C LEU A 578 -59.92 -44.40 -1.63
N GLU A 579 -60.29 -44.31 -2.91
CA GLU A 579 -59.51 -44.89 -4.01
C GLU A 579 -58.09 -44.34 -4.04
N LEU A 580 -57.94 -43.03 -3.85
CA LEU A 580 -56.64 -42.35 -3.88
C LEU A 580 -55.77 -42.66 -2.67
N LEU A 581 -56.33 -42.72 -1.46
CA LEU A 581 -55.58 -43.11 -0.26
C LEU A 581 -55.19 -44.59 -0.27
N ASN A 582 -56.03 -45.50 -0.77
CA ASN A 582 -55.63 -46.89 -0.96
C ASN A 582 -54.48 -46.98 -1.98
N LYS A 583 -54.60 -46.28 -3.10
CA LYS A 583 -53.53 -46.19 -4.09
C LYS A 583 -52.24 -45.59 -3.51
N PHE A 584 -52.36 -44.59 -2.64
CA PHE A 584 -51.22 -44.01 -1.93
C PHE A 584 -50.52 -45.06 -1.05
N VAL A 585 -51.31 -45.81 -0.27
CA VAL A 585 -50.78 -46.89 0.58
C VAL A 585 -50.13 -48.00 -0.26
N ASP A 586 -50.63 -48.26 -1.47
CA ASP A 586 -50.06 -49.27 -2.37
C ASP A 586 -48.74 -48.81 -3.03
N GLU A 587 -48.67 -47.55 -3.49
CA GLU A 587 -47.58 -47.06 -4.35
C GLU A 587 -46.50 -46.28 -3.58
N PHE A 588 -46.85 -45.62 -2.47
CA PHE A 588 -45.99 -44.72 -1.69
C PHE A 588 -45.76 -45.23 -0.27
N SER A 589 -45.58 -46.54 -0.13
CA SER A 589 -45.31 -47.24 1.14
C SER A 589 -44.02 -46.80 1.86
N ASN A 590 -43.14 -46.09 1.15
CA ASN A 590 -41.91 -45.50 1.68
C ASN A 590 -42.00 -43.98 1.90
N SER A 591 -43.18 -43.38 1.73
CA SER A 591 -43.40 -41.94 1.93
C SER A 591 -43.53 -41.58 3.40
N ILE A 592 -43.11 -40.36 3.74
CA ILE A 592 -43.31 -39.79 5.07
C ILE A 592 -44.80 -39.59 5.42
N TYR A 593 -45.69 -39.55 4.43
CA TYR A 593 -47.14 -39.41 4.65
C TYR A 593 -47.87 -40.76 4.77
N TYR A 594 -47.16 -41.88 4.78
CA TYR A 594 -47.76 -43.23 4.79
C TYR A 594 -48.48 -43.56 6.10
N ASP A 595 -47.85 -43.38 7.26
CA ASP A 595 -48.48 -43.65 8.55
C ASP A 595 -49.63 -42.65 8.83
N ASN A 596 -49.50 -41.40 8.37
CA ASN A 596 -50.58 -40.41 8.43
C ASN A 596 -51.74 -40.75 7.50
N SER A 597 -51.45 -41.35 6.34
CA SER A 597 -52.47 -41.90 5.46
C SER A 597 -53.17 -43.10 6.10
N LEU A 598 -52.47 -43.91 6.92
CA LEU A 598 -53.04 -45.02 7.67
C LEU A 598 -53.87 -44.53 8.89
N PHE A 599 -53.42 -43.51 9.63
CA PHE A 599 -54.17 -42.84 10.69
C PHE A 599 -55.39 -42.09 10.11
N ASP A 600 -55.28 -41.44 8.95
CA ASP A 600 -56.38 -40.81 8.25
C ASP A 600 -57.36 -41.82 7.66
N LEU A 601 -56.89 -42.97 7.18
CA LEU A 601 -57.78 -44.08 6.86
C LEU A 601 -58.51 -44.57 8.11
N ALA A 602 -57.82 -44.72 9.25
CA ALA A 602 -58.41 -45.09 10.54
C ALA A 602 -59.47 -44.09 11.00
N ASN A 603 -59.17 -42.80 10.91
CA ASN A 603 -60.08 -41.72 11.26
C ASN A 603 -61.23 -41.54 10.25
N LEU A 604 -61.00 -41.78 8.95
CA LEU A 604 -62.02 -41.72 7.90
C LEU A 604 -62.98 -42.91 7.98
N TYR A 605 -62.50 -44.07 8.42
CA TYR A 605 -63.35 -45.19 8.79
C TYR A 605 -64.01 -45.00 10.17
N SER A 606 -63.37 -44.31 11.14
CA SER A 606 -63.92 -43.94 12.47
C SER A 606 -65.11 -42.99 12.32
N SER A 607 -64.96 -41.95 11.50
CA SER A 607 -65.97 -40.91 11.22
C SER A 607 -67.14 -41.38 10.36
N LYS A 608 -66.98 -42.42 9.54
CA LYS A 608 -68.08 -43.09 8.83
C LYS A 608 -68.83 -44.08 9.71
N ASN A 609 -68.63 -44.00 11.03
CA ASN A 609 -69.14 -44.94 12.04
C ASN A 609 -68.83 -46.40 11.73
N ASN A 610 -67.78 -46.61 10.93
CA ASN A 610 -67.25 -47.92 10.67
C ASN A 610 -66.05 -48.13 11.60
N LEU A 611 -66.35 -48.10 12.89
CA LEU A 611 -65.44 -48.35 14.00
C LEU A 611 -64.61 -49.62 13.77
N GLN A 612 -65.23 -50.60 13.09
CA GLN A 612 -64.63 -51.87 12.72
C GLN A 612 -63.47 -51.72 11.71
N LYS A 613 -63.59 -50.83 10.72
CA LYS A 613 -62.47 -50.47 9.84
C LYS A 613 -61.56 -49.40 10.48
N ALA A 614 -62.09 -48.56 11.36
CA ALA A 614 -61.34 -47.53 12.07
C ALA A 614 -60.28 -48.12 12.99
N MET A 615 -60.70 -48.99 13.91
CA MET A 615 -59.82 -49.79 14.73
C MET A 615 -58.96 -50.67 13.83
N LYS A 616 -59.47 -51.28 12.75
CA LYS A 616 -58.61 -52.01 11.80
C LYS A 616 -57.42 -51.18 11.31
N TYR A 617 -57.56 -49.89 11.05
CA TYR A 617 -56.44 -49.04 10.64
C TYR A 617 -55.70 -48.37 11.80
N PHE A 618 -56.30 -48.07 12.96
CA PHE A 618 -55.57 -47.68 14.18
C PHE A 618 -54.72 -48.82 14.69
N ASP A 619 -55.21 -50.04 14.57
CA ASP A 619 -54.50 -51.29 14.80
C ASP A 619 -53.48 -51.49 13.70
N LEU A 620 -53.82 -51.32 12.41
CA LEU A 620 -52.85 -51.35 11.31
C LEU A 620 -51.76 -50.29 11.48
N LEU A 621 -52.10 -49.16 12.10
CA LEU A 621 -51.18 -48.10 12.46
C LEU A 621 -50.32 -48.56 13.63
N LEU A 622 -50.90 -48.96 14.77
CA LEU A 622 -50.23 -49.59 15.93
C LEU A 622 -49.34 -50.79 15.54
N GLU A 623 -49.62 -51.41 14.38
CA GLU A 623 -48.98 -52.59 13.81
C GLU A 623 -47.91 -52.26 12.75
N LYS A 624 -48.15 -51.27 11.88
CA LYS A 624 -47.23 -50.86 10.79
C LYS A 624 -46.30 -49.76 11.23
N THR A 625 -46.83 -48.80 11.97
CA THR A 625 -46.04 -47.79 12.64
C THR A 625 -45.22 -48.52 13.69
N LYS A 626 -43.90 -48.39 13.58
CA LYS A 626 -43.04 -48.71 14.69
C LYS A 626 -42.93 -47.49 15.62
N ASP A 627 -43.70 -46.43 15.33
CA ASP A 627 -43.77 -45.19 16.07
C ASP A 627 -44.52 -45.41 17.37
N VAL A 628 -43.76 -45.48 18.44
CA VAL A 628 -44.28 -45.66 19.78
C VAL A 628 -45.06 -44.43 20.25
N ASN A 629 -44.85 -43.24 19.66
CA ASN A 629 -45.70 -42.06 19.87
C ASN A 629 -46.98 -42.21 19.11
N LEU A 630 -46.98 -42.52 17.83
CA LEU A 630 -48.23 -42.84 17.17
C LEU A 630 -48.93 -44.06 17.81
N ILE A 631 -48.23 -45.03 18.42
CA ILE A 631 -48.80 -46.16 19.21
C ILE A 631 -49.31 -45.72 20.57
N THR A 632 -48.61 -44.80 21.23
CA THR A 632 -48.95 -44.32 22.56
C THR A 632 -49.98 -43.22 22.43
N GLU A 633 -49.93 -42.27 21.47
CA GLU A 633 -50.95 -41.38 20.85
C GLU A 633 -52.04 -42.12 20.13
N THR A 634 -51.88 -43.37 19.77
CA THR A 634 -53.03 -44.20 19.42
C THR A 634 -53.57 -44.83 20.68
N LYS A 635 -52.76 -45.26 21.67
CA LYS A 635 -53.18 -45.72 23.01
C LYS A 635 -53.64 -44.58 23.94
N MET A 636 -53.41 -43.33 23.54
CA MET A 636 -53.57 -41.99 24.12
C MET A 636 -54.46 -41.14 23.25
N SER A 637 -54.65 -41.42 21.97
CA SER A 637 -55.90 -41.09 21.27
C SER A 637 -56.93 -42.14 21.62
N ILE A 638 -56.57 -43.34 22.08
CA ILE A 638 -57.47 -44.28 22.76
C ILE A 638 -57.66 -43.79 24.18
N ALA A 639 -56.58 -43.52 24.93
CA ALA A 639 -56.61 -42.98 26.29
C ALA A 639 -57.15 -41.55 26.41
N MET A 640 -57.25 -40.80 25.31
CA MET A 640 -57.94 -39.51 25.16
C MET A 640 -59.24 -39.63 24.37
N LEU A 641 -59.44 -40.58 23.45
CA LEU A 641 -60.81 -41.01 23.09
C LEU A 641 -61.54 -41.47 24.38
N HIS A 642 -60.79 -41.89 25.40
CA HIS A 642 -61.16 -42.15 26.78
C HIS A 642 -61.16 -40.86 27.67
N LEU A 643 -60.05 -40.10 27.87
CA LEU A 643 -60.00 -38.81 28.62
C LEU A 643 -61.03 -37.76 28.13
N MET A 644 -61.28 -37.69 26.81
CA MET A 644 -62.06 -36.68 26.07
C MET A 644 -63.52 -37.04 25.81
N ASN A 645 -63.89 -38.30 26.04
CA ASN A 645 -65.27 -38.60 26.38
C ASN A 645 -65.60 -38.18 27.85
N ASN A 646 -64.80 -37.21 28.37
CA ASN A 646 -64.72 -36.48 29.65
C ASN A 646 -64.50 -37.32 30.88
N ASN A 647 -63.56 -38.22 30.74
CA ASN A 647 -63.24 -39.16 31.77
C ASN A 647 -61.79 -38.88 32.16
N LEU A 648 -61.58 -37.86 33.00
CA LEU A 648 -60.36 -37.75 33.81
C LEU A 648 -60.17 -39.02 34.61
N ASP A 649 -61.27 -39.72 34.90
CA ASP A 649 -61.27 -41.10 35.28
C ASP A 649 -60.73 -41.99 34.18
N ASP A 650 -61.24 -42.08 32.94
CA ASP A 650 -60.59 -42.90 31.88
C ASP A 650 -59.18 -42.44 31.50
N ALA A 651 -58.78 -41.26 31.99
CA ALA A 651 -57.61 -40.42 31.78
C ALA A 651 -56.47 -40.59 32.75
N ILE A 652 -56.64 -40.09 33.97
CA ILE A 652 -56.01 -40.65 35.16
C ILE A 652 -56.31 -42.13 35.25
N SER A 653 -57.14 -42.79 34.45
CA SER A 653 -57.25 -44.25 34.32
C SER A 653 -56.99 -44.72 32.90
N SER A 654 -56.36 -43.93 32.06
CA SER A 654 -55.53 -44.51 31.05
C SER A 654 -54.13 -44.32 31.46
N PHE A 655 -53.75 -43.13 31.96
CA PHE A 655 -52.67 -42.97 32.92
C PHE A 655 -52.81 -44.00 34.02
N MET A 656 -53.72 -43.97 34.97
CA MET A 656 -53.79 -45.05 35.99
C MET A 656 -54.19 -46.43 35.48
N PHE A 657 -54.83 -46.63 34.32
CA PHE A 657 -54.85 -47.99 33.76
C PHE A 657 -53.46 -48.43 33.37
N ILE A 658 -52.71 -47.46 32.92
CA ILE A 658 -51.31 -47.59 32.76
C ILE A 658 -50.59 -47.67 34.16
N VAL A 659 -50.97 -46.96 35.27
CA VAL A 659 -50.56 -47.06 36.73
C VAL A 659 -50.91 -48.41 37.38
N ASP A 660 -52.16 -48.63 37.69
CA ASP A 660 -52.70 -49.80 38.34
C ASP A 660 -52.64 -51.08 37.47
N ASN A 661 -53.10 -51.02 36.20
CA ASN A 661 -53.29 -52.24 35.37
C ASN A 661 -52.09 -52.59 34.51
N HIS A 662 -51.26 -51.60 34.29
CA HIS A 662 -50.00 -51.82 33.67
C HIS A 662 -48.89 -51.36 34.58
N TYR A 663 -48.94 -51.74 35.88
CA TYR A 663 -47.92 -51.44 36.92
C TYR A 663 -46.50 -51.99 36.62
N THR A 664 -46.37 -52.49 35.41
CA THR A 664 -45.24 -53.13 34.77
C THR A 664 -44.97 -52.64 33.31
N MET A 665 -45.75 -51.72 32.65
CA MET A 665 -45.61 -51.25 31.21
C MET A 665 -44.98 -49.82 31.00
N PRO A 666 -44.72 -49.28 29.79
CA PRO A 666 -43.91 -48.04 29.63
C PRO A 666 -44.62 -46.73 29.99
N CYS A 667 -45.78 -46.51 29.38
CA CYS A 667 -46.63 -45.41 29.75
C CYS A 667 -47.01 -45.51 31.26
N PHE A 668 -46.72 -46.62 32.00
CA PHE A 668 -47.00 -46.89 33.45
C PHE A 668 -46.43 -45.83 34.32
N LYS A 669 -45.21 -45.45 33.98
CA LYS A 669 -44.53 -44.35 34.58
C LYS A 669 -44.72 -43.09 33.75
N GLU A 670 -45.26 -43.03 32.52
CA GLU A 670 -45.93 -41.80 31.99
C GLU A 670 -47.34 -41.62 32.54
N ALA A 671 -47.68 -42.52 33.45
CA ALA A 671 -48.91 -42.53 34.17
C ALA A 671 -48.69 -42.39 35.66
N LEU A 672 -47.69 -43.05 36.25
CA LEU A 672 -47.20 -42.89 37.63
C LEU A 672 -46.22 -41.76 37.71
N ALA A 673 -45.59 -41.41 36.59
CA ALA A 673 -45.02 -40.12 36.23
C ALA A 673 -45.81 -39.51 35.06
N GLY A 674 -47.03 -39.95 34.81
CA GLY A 674 -48.10 -39.02 34.45
C GLY A 674 -48.42 -38.30 35.73
N LEU A 675 -48.55 -39.04 36.83
CA LEU A 675 -48.77 -38.59 38.19
C LEU A 675 -47.54 -37.98 38.86
N LYS A 676 -46.44 -38.70 39.07
CA LYS A 676 -45.14 -38.19 39.53
C LYS A 676 -44.59 -37.08 38.64
N THR A 677 -44.96 -36.98 37.36
CA THR A 677 -44.65 -35.76 36.58
C THR A 677 -45.68 -34.70 36.87
N ILE A 678 -46.98 -35.01 36.90
CA ILE A 678 -48.00 -34.13 37.47
C ILE A 678 -47.57 -33.62 38.87
N TYR A 679 -46.64 -34.28 39.62
CA TYR A 679 -46.17 -33.88 40.97
C TYR A 679 -44.72 -33.33 41.09
N ILE A 680 -43.67 -34.02 40.63
CA ILE A 680 -42.28 -33.51 40.59
C ILE A 680 -42.14 -32.34 39.60
N SER A 681 -42.99 -32.23 38.56
CA SER A 681 -43.03 -31.00 37.72
C SER A 681 -43.52 -29.78 38.49
N LEU A 682 -44.31 -29.98 39.55
CA LEU A 682 -44.77 -28.90 40.41
C LEU A 682 -43.69 -28.40 41.38
N GLY A 683 -42.47 -28.98 41.39
CA GLY A 683 -41.42 -28.69 42.39
C GLY A 683 -41.73 -29.27 43.77
N ASP A 684 -42.81 -30.07 43.83
CA ASP A 684 -43.44 -30.54 45.03
C ASP A 684 -43.06 -32.00 45.25
N VAL A 685 -41.78 -32.20 45.54
CA VAL A 685 -41.27 -33.53 45.90
C VAL A 685 -41.87 -33.97 47.22
N ASP A 686 -42.29 -33.03 48.06
CA ASP A 686 -42.95 -33.32 49.33
C ASP A 686 -44.31 -34.02 49.09
N THR A 687 -45.18 -33.59 48.16
CA THR A 687 -46.43 -34.34 47.85
C THR A 687 -46.21 -35.69 47.17
N TYR A 688 -45.17 -35.83 46.35
CA TYR A 688 -44.82 -37.13 45.79
C TYR A 688 -44.22 -38.07 46.86
N VAL A 689 -43.43 -37.53 47.79
CA VAL A 689 -42.91 -38.25 48.96
C VAL A 689 -44.07 -38.71 49.83
N ASP A 690 -45.09 -37.87 50.02
CA ASP A 690 -46.32 -38.21 50.72
C ASP A 690 -47.19 -39.25 49.95
N LEU A 691 -47.27 -39.18 48.61
CA LEU A 691 -47.96 -40.17 47.75
C LEU A 691 -47.27 -41.54 47.78
N ILE A 692 -45.95 -41.56 47.93
CA ILE A 692 -45.12 -42.77 48.06
C ILE A 692 -45.16 -43.33 49.48
N ALA A 693 -45.12 -42.48 50.51
CA ALA A 693 -45.15 -42.89 51.92
C ALA A 693 -46.46 -43.59 52.32
N ASN A 694 -47.52 -43.42 51.54
CA ASN A 694 -48.81 -44.08 51.70
C ASN A 694 -48.94 -45.42 50.94
N LEU A 695 -47.92 -45.87 50.20
CA LEU A 695 -47.88 -47.18 49.51
C LEU A 695 -47.19 -48.24 50.39
N PRO A 696 -47.79 -49.43 50.62
CA PRO A 696 -47.20 -50.47 51.47
C PRO A 696 -45.89 -51.01 50.88
N ASP A 697 -44.92 -51.33 51.75
CA ASP A 697 -43.55 -51.72 51.39
C ASP A 697 -42.74 -50.62 50.64
N TYR A 698 -43.26 -49.39 50.49
CA TYR A 698 -42.56 -48.20 49.97
C TYR A 698 -42.36 -47.15 51.07
N SER A 699 -41.11 -46.88 51.44
CA SER A 699 -40.74 -45.84 52.41
C SER A 699 -39.47 -45.14 51.94
N ILE A 700 -39.40 -43.83 52.10
CA ILE A 700 -38.26 -43.02 51.65
C ILE A 700 -37.28 -42.83 52.81
N THR A 701 -36.11 -43.47 52.74
CA THR A 701 -35.03 -43.36 53.73
C THR A 701 -34.35 -41.99 53.72
N LYS A 702 -33.56 -41.65 54.76
CA LYS A 702 -32.80 -40.39 54.79
C LYS A 702 -31.78 -40.29 53.64
N ALA A 703 -31.28 -41.44 53.16
CA ALA A 703 -30.44 -41.54 51.98
C ALA A 703 -31.25 -41.41 50.66
N GLU A 704 -32.50 -41.90 50.60
CA GLU A 704 -33.41 -41.65 49.46
C GLU A 704 -33.91 -40.21 49.43
N GLN A 705 -34.10 -39.56 50.57
CA GLN A 705 -34.47 -38.15 50.64
C GLN A 705 -33.29 -37.26 50.21
N ASP A 706 -32.08 -37.53 50.71
CA ASP A 706 -30.83 -36.98 50.20
C ASP A 706 -30.79 -37.09 48.64
N SER A 707 -31.09 -38.27 48.10
CA SER A 707 -31.15 -38.52 46.65
C SER A 707 -32.29 -37.78 45.93
N LEU A 708 -33.51 -37.76 46.46
CA LEU A 708 -34.70 -37.16 45.83
C LEU A 708 -34.61 -35.63 45.82
N THR A 709 -34.12 -35.02 46.90
CA THR A 709 -33.91 -33.57 46.99
C THR A 709 -32.81 -33.11 46.04
N TYR A 710 -31.70 -33.85 45.97
CA TYR A 710 -30.68 -33.62 44.95
C TYR A 710 -31.26 -33.78 43.53
N THR A 711 -32.08 -34.81 43.29
CA THR A 711 -32.71 -35.08 41.97
C THR A 711 -33.71 -33.99 41.58
N ALA A 712 -34.47 -33.45 42.52
CA ALA A 712 -35.39 -32.32 42.29
C ALA A 712 -34.64 -31.06 41.84
N GLY A 713 -33.56 -30.73 42.56
CA GLY A 713 -32.69 -29.61 42.20
C GLY A 713 -32.03 -29.82 40.86
N PHE A 714 -31.62 -31.06 40.57
CA PHE A 714 -31.06 -31.45 39.28
C PHE A 714 -32.09 -31.44 38.13
N ILE A 715 -33.36 -31.81 38.36
CA ILE A 715 -34.47 -31.70 37.38
C ILE A 715 -34.74 -30.24 37.06
N LYS A 716 -34.87 -29.38 38.08
CA LYS A 716 -35.07 -27.93 37.87
C LYS A 716 -33.86 -27.26 37.22
N PHE A 717 -32.65 -27.73 37.53
CA PHE A 717 -31.45 -27.32 36.81
C PHE A 717 -31.52 -27.72 35.33
N SER A 718 -32.02 -28.91 35.05
CA SER A 718 -32.19 -29.44 33.70
C SER A 718 -33.33 -28.74 32.92
N ASP A 719 -34.41 -28.35 33.60
CA ASP A 719 -35.53 -27.54 33.08
C ASP A 719 -35.14 -26.06 32.87
N GLN A 720 -33.90 -25.68 33.20
CA GLN A 720 -33.37 -24.30 33.17
C GLN A 720 -34.10 -23.32 34.08
N GLU A 721 -34.86 -23.85 35.03
CA GLU A 721 -35.43 -23.10 36.13
C GLU A 721 -34.32 -22.82 37.16
N TYR A 722 -33.26 -22.13 36.72
CA TYR A 722 -31.98 -22.00 37.43
C TYR A 722 -32.12 -21.37 38.82
N GLU A 723 -33.08 -20.46 39.01
CA GLU A 723 -33.37 -19.88 40.32
C GLU A 723 -33.93 -20.92 41.30
N ILE A 724 -34.89 -21.73 40.84
CA ILE A 724 -35.49 -22.81 41.63
C ILE A 724 -34.45 -23.90 41.90
N ALA A 725 -33.67 -24.25 40.88
CA ALA A 725 -32.57 -25.20 40.99
C ALA A 725 -31.49 -24.77 41.97
N LYS A 726 -31.02 -23.51 41.88
CA LYS A 726 -30.02 -22.94 42.79
C LYS A 726 -30.50 -23.00 44.22
N SER A 727 -31.74 -22.56 44.48
CA SER A 727 -32.32 -22.62 45.82
C SER A 727 -32.38 -24.06 46.35
N THR A 728 -32.73 -25.02 45.48
CA THR A 728 -32.80 -26.44 45.84
C THR A 728 -31.41 -27.03 46.15
N PHE A 729 -30.37 -26.65 45.40
CA PHE A 729 -29.00 -27.07 45.68
C PHE A 729 -28.35 -26.36 46.86
N ASP A 730 -28.62 -25.07 47.08
CA ASP A 730 -28.20 -24.35 48.29
C ASP A 730 -28.81 -25.02 49.53
N ASN A 731 -30.11 -25.36 49.47
CA ASN A 731 -30.79 -26.13 50.52
C ASN A 731 -30.14 -27.50 50.74
N TYR A 732 -29.80 -28.20 49.67
CA TYR A 732 -29.12 -29.49 49.73
C TYR A 732 -27.74 -29.38 50.42
N ILE A 733 -26.87 -28.45 50.00
CA ILE A 733 -25.52 -28.24 50.56
C ILE A 733 -25.58 -27.92 52.05
N ASN A 734 -26.59 -27.14 52.48
CA ASN A 734 -26.80 -26.80 53.89
C ASN A 734 -27.36 -27.96 54.72
N SER A 735 -28.31 -28.74 54.15
CA SER A 735 -29.01 -29.81 54.88
C SER A 735 -28.17 -31.08 54.98
N PHE A 736 -27.24 -31.29 54.04
CA PHE A 736 -26.42 -32.49 53.92
C PHE A 736 -24.93 -32.13 53.71
N PRO A 737 -24.24 -31.47 54.66
CA PRO A 737 -22.85 -31.02 54.50
C PRO A 737 -21.82 -32.17 54.41
N ASP A 738 -22.14 -33.33 55.01
CA ASP A 738 -21.42 -34.59 54.86
C ASP A 738 -22.21 -35.59 53.96
N GLY A 739 -23.15 -35.07 53.17
CA GLY A 739 -24.06 -35.82 52.31
C GLY A 739 -23.35 -36.59 51.21
N ILE A 740 -24.03 -37.62 50.70
CA ILE A 740 -23.45 -38.52 49.70
C ILE A 740 -23.16 -37.76 48.39
N PHE A 741 -24.02 -36.81 47.99
CA PHE A 741 -23.86 -35.99 46.79
C PHE A 741 -23.27 -34.60 47.06
N ILE A 742 -22.57 -34.36 48.17
CA ILE A 742 -22.05 -33.02 48.50
C ILE A 742 -21.12 -32.45 47.41
N ASN A 743 -20.23 -33.26 46.85
CA ASN A 743 -19.32 -32.81 45.80
C ASN A 743 -20.08 -32.55 44.49
N ASP A 744 -21.09 -33.36 44.20
CA ASP A 744 -21.95 -33.25 43.03
C ASP A 744 -22.79 -31.96 43.13
N ALA A 745 -23.38 -31.70 44.30
CA ALA A 745 -24.13 -30.49 44.56
C ALA A 745 -23.25 -29.24 44.49
N LEU A 746 -22.03 -29.26 45.04
CA LEU A 746 -21.06 -28.18 44.88
C LEU A 746 -20.74 -27.93 43.40
N TYR A 747 -20.57 -29.00 42.61
CA TYR A 747 -20.25 -28.93 41.19
C TYR A 747 -21.42 -28.42 40.34
N TYR A 748 -22.63 -28.97 40.50
CA TYR A 748 -23.81 -28.53 39.75
C TYR A 748 -24.27 -27.14 40.15
N ASN A 749 -24.11 -26.75 41.41
CA ASN A 749 -24.33 -25.38 41.83
C ASN A 749 -23.27 -24.43 41.21
N ALA A 750 -22.02 -24.86 41.10
CA ALA A 750 -21.00 -24.08 40.38
C ALA A 750 -21.36 -23.88 38.89
N LEU A 751 -21.89 -24.92 38.23
CA LEU A 751 -22.41 -24.84 36.86
C LEU A 751 -23.62 -23.90 36.75
N ILE A 752 -24.55 -23.93 37.72
CA ILE A 752 -25.67 -22.99 37.77
C ILE A 752 -25.16 -21.56 37.89
N CYS A 753 -24.22 -21.31 38.81
CA CYS A 753 -23.57 -20.01 38.95
C CYS A 753 -22.94 -19.53 37.65
N GLU A 754 -22.31 -20.42 36.87
CA GLU A 754 -21.83 -20.08 35.51
C GLU A 754 -22.98 -19.70 34.56
N LYS A 755 -24.10 -20.42 34.59
CA LYS A 755 -25.27 -20.20 33.70
C LYS A 755 -25.99 -18.88 34.00
N ILE A 756 -26.07 -18.48 35.27
CA ILE A 756 -26.70 -17.21 35.69
C ILE A 756 -25.71 -16.03 35.72
N GLY A 757 -24.43 -16.27 35.42
CA GLY A 757 -23.40 -15.23 35.33
C GLY A 757 -22.69 -14.87 36.64
N ASP A 758 -22.92 -15.60 37.73
CA ASP A 758 -22.23 -15.41 39.01
C ASP A 758 -20.84 -16.09 39.01
N THR A 759 -19.88 -15.42 38.36
CA THR A 759 -18.51 -15.92 38.19
C THR A 759 -17.68 -15.98 39.48
N LEU A 760 -18.12 -15.29 40.56
CA LEU A 760 -17.44 -15.29 41.85
C LEU A 760 -17.82 -16.54 42.64
N SER A 761 -19.12 -16.82 42.77
CA SER A 761 -19.61 -18.02 43.45
C SER A 761 -19.16 -19.29 42.74
N ALA A 762 -19.22 -19.33 41.40
CA ALA A 762 -18.70 -20.45 40.61
C ALA A 762 -17.22 -20.74 40.92
N PHE A 763 -16.38 -19.70 40.97
CA PHE A 763 -14.96 -19.88 41.29
C PHE A 763 -14.72 -20.40 42.71
N ASN A 764 -15.45 -19.88 43.69
CA ASN A 764 -15.31 -20.32 45.08
C ASN A 764 -15.72 -21.80 45.24
N LEU A 765 -16.81 -22.22 44.59
CA LEU A 765 -17.30 -23.60 44.59
C LEU A 765 -16.32 -24.55 43.88
N TYR A 766 -15.77 -24.17 42.72
CA TYR A 766 -14.73 -24.99 42.08
C TYR A 766 -13.42 -25.04 42.87
N ASN A 767 -13.03 -23.94 43.50
CA ASN A 767 -11.80 -23.88 44.29
C ASN A 767 -11.93 -24.73 45.57
N SER A 768 -13.10 -24.78 46.21
CA SER A 768 -13.33 -25.66 47.36
C SER A 768 -13.21 -27.14 46.99
N ILE A 769 -13.72 -27.53 45.81
CA ILE A 769 -13.53 -28.88 45.26
C ILE A 769 -12.04 -29.20 45.08
N VAL A 770 -11.24 -28.29 44.49
CA VAL A 770 -9.79 -28.50 44.29
C VAL A 770 -9.02 -28.59 45.62
N GLN A 771 -9.35 -27.74 46.59
CA GLN A 771 -8.73 -27.71 47.91
C GLN A 771 -9.06 -28.95 48.77
N SER A 772 -10.24 -29.55 48.56
CA SER A 772 -10.67 -30.75 49.30
C SER A 772 -9.75 -31.97 49.12
N GLY A 773 -8.91 -31.98 48.07
CA GLY A 773 -8.00 -33.08 47.77
C GLY A 773 -8.68 -34.32 47.17
N LYS A 774 -10.02 -34.36 47.11
CA LYS A 774 -10.78 -35.46 46.52
C LYS A 774 -10.61 -35.49 44.99
N ILE A 775 -10.72 -36.68 44.39
CA ILE A 775 -10.54 -36.89 42.94
C ILE A 775 -11.82 -36.51 42.17
N THR A 776 -13.00 -36.76 42.74
CA THR A 776 -14.30 -36.47 42.12
C THR A 776 -14.43 -34.98 41.79
N TYR A 777 -14.76 -34.66 40.52
CA TYR A 777 -14.83 -33.32 39.95
C TYR A 777 -13.55 -32.46 40.01
N ARG A 778 -12.42 -33.02 40.44
CA ARG A 778 -11.15 -32.28 40.51
C ARG A 778 -10.68 -31.81 39.14
N GLU A 779 -10.76 -32.69 38.14
CA GLU A 779 -10.38 -32.39 36.75
C GLU A 779 -11.23 -31.26 36.11
N PRO A 780 -12.58 -31.29 36.12
CA PRO A 780 -13.37 -30.19 35.58
C PRO A 780 -13.23 -28.89 36.39
N SER A 781 -13.02 -28.97 37.71
CA SER A 781 -12.77 -27.80 38.56
C SER A 781 -11.42 -27.14 38.23
N LEU A 782 -10.36 -27.93 38.08
CA LEU A 782 -9.05 -27.45 37.62
C LEU A 782 -9.14 -26.87 36.20
N THR A 783 -9.92 -27.50 35.32
CA THR A 783 -10.16 -27.01 33.95
C THR A 783 -10.78 -25.62 33.96
N TYR A 784 -11.84 -25.40 34.76
CA TYR A 784 -12.47 -24.09 34.89
C TYR A 784 -11.48 -23.03 35.40
N ILE A 785 -10.74 -23.33 36.47
CA ILE A 785 -9.78 -22.39 37.08
C ILE A 785 -8.62 -22.08 36.12
N ALA A 786 -8.05 -23.10 35.48
CA ALA A 786 -6.95 -22.95 34.53
C ALA A 786 -7.36 -22.09 33.32
N ARG A 787 -8.55 -22.36 32.76
CA ARG A 787 -9.14 -21.57 31.67
C ARG A 787 -9.47 -20.13 32.09
N LYS A 788 -9.97 -19.92 33.31
CA LYS A 788 -10.25 -18.59 33.87
C LYS A 788 -8.98 -17.74 33.96
N TYR A 789 -7.91 -18.28 34.52
CA TYR A 789 -6.62 -17.57 34.57
C TYR A 789 -6.00 -17.36 33.18
N TYR A 790 -6.13 -18.34 32.29
CA TYR A 790 -5.67 -18.21 30.90
C TYR A 790 -6.40 -17.09 30.16
N LYS A 791 -7.73 -17.02 30.28
CA LYS A 791 -8.58 -15.98 29.69
C LYS A 791 -8.21 -14.59 30.21
N ASN A 792 -7.85 -14.49 31.50
CA ASN A 792 -7.38 -13.26 32.14
C ASN A 792 -5.91 -12.93 31.81
N LYS A 793 -5.23 -13.72 30.97
CA LYS A 793 -3.80 -13.59 30.62
C LYS A 793 -2.83 -13.66 31.81
N ASP A 794 -3.28 -14.20 32.95
CA ASP A 794 -2.39 -14.52 34.07
C ASP A 794 -1.74 -15.89 33.80
N TYR A 795 -0.77 -15.90 32.88
CA TYR A 795 -0.08 -17.12 32.47
C TYR A 795 0.71 -17.77 33.61
N THR A 796 1.08 -17.00 34.64
CA THR A 796 1.79 -17.53 35.81
C THR A 796 0.91 -18.50 36.57
N LYS A 797 -0.31 -18.10 36.95
CA LYS A 797 -1.28 -18.98 37.63
C LYS A 797 -1.88 -20.00 36.69
N SER A 798 -2.17 -19.61 35.45
CA SER A 798 -2.70 -20.55 34.45
C SER A 798 -1.77 -21.74 34.24
N ASN A 799 -0.46 -21.50 34.09
CA ASN A 799 0.51 -22.58 33.93
C ASN A 799 0.62 -23.47 35.17
N GLN A 800 0.46 -22.92 36.39
CA GLN A 800 0.40 -23.73 37.61
C GLN A 800 -0.78 -24.73 37.55
N TYR A 801 -2.00 -24.26 37.26
CA TYR A 801 -3.17 -25.13 37.21
C TYR A 801 -3.16 -26.08 36.00
N TYR A 802 -2.68 -25.65 34.82
CA TYR A 802 -2.54 -26.55 33.67
C TYR A 802 -1.46 -27.61 33.86
N SER A 803 -0.38 -27.32 34.62
CA SER A 803 0.62 -28.35 34.95
C SER A 803 0.03 -29.45 35.84
N LEU A 804 -0.79 -29.09 36.83
CA LEU A 804 -1.55 -30.06 37.63
C LEU A 804 -2.58 -30.83 36.79
N LEU A 805 -3.21 -30.15 35.82
CA LEU A 805 -4.18 -30.76 34.92
C LEU A 805 -3.53 -31.76 33.96
N GLU A 806 -2.32 -31.48 33.46
CA GLU A 806 -1.55 -32.40 32.61
C GLU A 806 -1.33 -33.75 33.32
N GLU A 807 -1.01 -33.73 34.62
CA GLU A 807 -0.74 -34.93 35.42
C GLU A 807 -1.95 -35.84 35.61
N ILE A 808 -3.15 -35.26 35.76
CA ILE A 808 -4.37 -36.01 36.10
C ILE A 808 -5.36 -36.18 34.94
N SER A 809 -5.08 -35.56 33.78
CA SER A 809 -5.99 -35.54 32.64
C SER A 809 -6.45 -36.94 32.21
N SER A 810 -7.77 -37.15 32.24
CA SER A 810 -8.41 -38.44 31.96
C SER A 810 -8.68 -38.65 30.47
N SER A 811 -8.68 -37.57 29.69
CA SER A 811 -8.90 -37.61 28.24
C SER A 811 -7.70 -37.07 27.44
N ASN A 812 -7.44 -37.69 26.29
CA ASN A 812 -6.43 -37.22 25.35
C ASN A 812 -6.69 -35.77 24.90
N SER A 813 -7.96 -35.34 24.84
CA SER A 813 -8.34 -33.96 24.51
C SER A 813 -7.84 -32.97 25.55
N LEU A 814 -8.08 -33.25 26.84
CA LEU A 814 -7.68 -32.35 27.92
C LEU A 814 -6.17 -32.37 28.17
N LYS A 815 -5.53 -33.53 27.98
CA LYS A 815 -4.07 -33.65 27.99
C LYS A 815 -3.44 -32.81 26.89
N ARG A 816 -3.99 -32.89 25.67
CA ARG A 816 -3.60 -32.05 24.53
C ARG A 816 -3.79 -30.57 24.85
N GLU A 817 -4.95 -30.16 25.35
CA GLU A 817 -5.20 -28.77 25.75
C GLU A 817 -4.14 -28.29 26.74
N SER A 818 -3.87 -29.07 27.80
CA SER A 818 -2.90 -28.69 28.83
C SER A 818 -1.50 -28.48 28.24
N ILE A 819 -1.02 -29.42 27.42
CA ILE A 819 0.30 -29.32 26.76
C ILE A 819 0.36 -28.09 25.84
N VAL A 820 -0.67 -27.83 25.04
CA VAL A 820 -0.74 -26.69 24.11
C VAL A 820 -0.80 -25.36 24.88
N ARG A 821 -1.61 -25.28 25.93
CA ARG A 821 -1.75 -24.07 26.76
C ARG A 821 -0.48 -23.77 27.54
N LEU A 822 0.24 -24.79 28.01
CA LEU A 822 1.56 -24.64 28.64
C LEU A 822 2.62 -24.18 27.62
N MET A 823 2.66 -24.76 26.42
CA MET A 823 3.55 -24.29 25.34
C MET A 823 3.37 -22.79 25.08
N TYR A 824 2.12 -22.36 24.89
CA TYR A 824 1.78 -20.98 24.61
C TYR A 824 2.03 -20.06 25.82
N GLY A 825 1.57 -20.45 27.01
CA GLY A 825 1.73 -19.66 28.23
C GLY A 825 3.21 -19.44 28.60
N TYR A 826 4.07 -20.45 28.41
CA TYR A 826 5.51 -20.29 28.63
C TYR A 826 6.20 -19.43 27.57
N SER A 827 5.64 -19.24 26.37
CA SER A 827 6.25 -18.38 25.34
C SER A 827 6.37 -16.90 25.77
N PHE A 828 5.55 -16.47 26.74
CA PHE A 828 5.61 -15.13 27.34
C PHE A 828 6.48 -15.04 28.60
N LEU A 829 6.93 -16.17 29.15
CA LEU A 829 7.55 -16.23 30.48
C LEU A 829 8.95 -16.85 30.46
N LYS A 830 9.11 -18.01 29.80
CA LYS A 830 10.33 -18.83 29.82
C LYS A 830 10.51 -19.61 28.51
N ASN A 831 11.44 -19.17 27.68
CA ASN A 831 11.70 -19.76 26.35
C ASN A 831 12.06 -21.26 26.40
N ASP A 832 12.88 -21.70 27.36
CA ASP A 832 13.29 -23.12 27.48
C ASP A 832 12.11 -24.06 27.77
N LEU A 833 11.19 -23.63 28.65
CA LEU A 833 9.99 -24.42 28.95
C LEU A 833 9.03 -24.41 27.76
N SER A 834 8.87 -23.27 27.08
CA SER A 834 8.05 -23.20 25.85
C SER A 834 8.59 -24.16 24.78
N PHE A 835 9.92 -24.20 24.57
CA PHE A 835 10.58 -25.17 23.70
C PHE A 835 10.34 -26.62 24.15
N THR A 836 10.43 -26.90 25.45
CA THR A 836 10.17 -28.25 25.99
C THR A 836 8.75 -28.71 25.69
N TYR A 837 7.75 -27.86 25.93
CA TYR A 837 6.35 -28.17 25.63
C TYR A 837 6.06 -28.18 24.13
N ALA A 838 6.74 -27.37 23.31
CA ALA A 838 6.65 -27.44 21.85
C ALA A 838 7.07 -28.82 21.33
N ASN A 839 8.17 -29.38 21.86
CA ASN A 839 8.55 -30.76 21.52
C ASN A 839 7.52 -31.80 21.98
N LYS A 840 6.85 -31.59 23.13
CA LYS A 840 5.73 -32.44 23.54
C LYS A 840 4.53 -32.34 22.58
N VAL A 841 4.24 -31.15 22.04
CA VAL A 841 3.17 -30.96 21.04
C VAL A 841 3.44 -31.77 19.77
N LEU A 842 4.70 -31.82 19.30
CA LEU A 842 5.08 -32.63 18.13
C LEU A 842 4.88 -34.14 18.33
N LEU A 843 4.75 -34.62 19.57
CA LEU A 843 4.51 -36.03 19.90
C LEU A 843 3.02 -36.38 20.01
N LEU A 844 2.11 -35.43 19.79
CA LEU A 844 0.67 -35.67 19.87
C LEU A 844 0.13 -36.31 18.58
N ASP A 845 -0.77 -37.30 18.71
CA ASP A 845 -1.36 -38.01 17.56
C ASP A 845 -2.21 -37.11 16.64
N LYS A 846 -2.71 -35.98 17.18
CA LYS A 846 -3.56 -35.02 16.46
C LYS A 846 -2.99 -33.63 16.65
N VAL A 847 -2.38 -33.09 15.60
CA VAL A 847 -1.90 -31.70 15.53
C VAL A 847 -2.45 -31.13 14.23
N ASP A 848 -3.25 -30.07 14.34
CA ASP A 848 -3.69 -29.30 13.16
C ASP A 848 -2.57 -28.39 12.66
N ASP A 849 -2.69 -27.93 11.42
CA ASP A 849 -1.62 -27.19 10.74
C ASP A 849 -1.26 -25.88 11.44
N TRP A 850 -2.27 -25.17 12.00
CA TRP A 850 -2.02 -23.95 12.78
C TRP A 850 -1.14 -24.25 14.01
N LEU A 851 -1.51 -25.27 14.79
CA LEU A 851 -0.75 -25.66 15.97
C LEU A 851 0.65 -26.16 15.59
N LEU A 852 0.79 -26.90 14.49
CA LEU A 852 2.08 -27.37 13.99
C LEU A 852 2.99 -26.19 13.62
N ASN A 853 2.47 -25.22 12.89
CA ASN A 853 3.19 -24.02 12.49
C ASN A 853 3.62 -23.18 13.70
N LYS A 854 2.72 -22.97 14.67
CA LYS A 854 3.05 -22.26 15.92
C LYS A 854 4.16 -22.97 16.69
N THR A 855 4.10 -24.29 16.76
CA THR A 855 5.08 -25.14 17.43
C THR A 855 6.45 -25.04 16.76
N ASN A 856 6.50 -25.20 15.43
CA ASN A 856 7.72 -25.06 14.65
C ASN A 856 8.31 -23.66 14.74
N LEU A 857 7.49 -22.61 14.80
CA LEU A 857 7.97 -21.23 14.96
C LEU A 857 8.67 -21.04 16.32
N ILE A 858 8.09 -21.56 17.40
CA ILE A 858 8.71 -21.52 18.75
C ILE A 858 10.06 -22.25 18.73
N ILE A 859 10.12 -23.43 18.12
CA ILE A 859 11.36 -24.22 18.01
C ILE A 859 12.41 -23.50 17.13
N GLY A 860 11.99 -22.96 15.99
CA GLY A 860 12.84 -22.20 15.07
C GLY A 860 13.45 -20.97 15.75
N LYS A 861 12.62 -20.18 16.44
CA LYS A 861 13.06 -19.00 17.23
C LYS A 861 13.99 -19.39 18.36
N TYR A 862 13.72 -20.51 19.04
CA TYR A 862 14.62 -21.02 20.08
C TYR A 862 16.01 -21.33 19.51
N HIS A 863 16.10 -22.02 18.37
CA HIS A 863 17.37 -22.31 17.72
C HIS A 863 18.06 -21.04 17.20
N TYR A 864 17.30 -20.11 16.61
CA TYR A 864 17.81 -18.83 16.14
C TYR A 864 18.44 -18.00 17.28
N ASN A 865 17.72 -17.82 18.39
CA ASN A 865 18.18 -17.06 19.55
C ASN A 865 19.41 -17.67 20.22
N ASN A 866 19.59 -18.99 20.10
CA ASN A 866 20.75 -19.71 20.61
C ASN A 866 21.89 -19.85 19.56
N GLY A 867 21.81 -19.13 18.43
CA GLY A 867 22.85 -19.11 17.39
C GLY A 867 22.95 -20.37 16.54
N ASN A 868 21.99 -21.31 16.63
CA ASN A 868 21.98 -22.53 15.83
C ASN A 868 21.20 -22.34 14.52
N TYR A 869 21.75 -21.51 13.63
CA TYR A 869 21.07 -21.08 12.40
C TYR A 869 20.73 -22.23 11.44
N VAL A 870 21.54 -23.29 11.39
CA VAL A 870 21.27 -24.47 10.56
C VAL A 870 19.99 -25.18 11.00
N LYS A 871 19.83 -25.40 12.30
CA LYS A 871 18.60 -26.00 12.85
C LYS A 871 17.42 -25.04 12.72
N ALA A 872 17.64 -23.75 12.95
CA ALA A 872 16.61 -22.73 12.78
C ALA A 872 16.03 -22.76 11.36
N ARG A 873 16.88 -22.71 10.31
CA ARG A 873 16.41 -22.80 8.91
C ARG A 873 15.62 -24.06 8.65
N LYS A 874 16.16 -25.22 9.03
CA LYS A 874 15.50 -26.51 8.80
C LYS A 874 14.11 -26.56 9.40
N VAL A 875 13.92 -26.02 10.61
CA VAL A 875 12.61 -26.02 11.28
C VAL A 875 11.69 -24.94 10.70
N LEU A 876 12.20 -23.74 10.43
CA LEU A 876 11.40 -22.65 9.87
C LEU A 876 10.91 -22.95 8.45
N GLN A 877 11.66 -23.73 7.67
CA GLN A 877 11.23 -24.22 6.35
C GLN A 877 10.08 -25.23 6.39
N LEU A 878 9.79 -25.83 7.56
CA LEU A 878 8.64 -26.73 7.71
C LEU A 878 7.33 -25.98 7.88
N ILE A 879 7.37 -24.65 8.04
CA ILE A 879 6.20 -23.80 8.18
C ILE A 879 5.75 -23.44 6.76
N ASP A 880 4.64 -24.05 6.32
CA ASP A 880 4.12 -23.91 4.96
C ASP A 880 3.51 -22.51 4.72
N ASN A 881 3.53 -22.04 3.47
CA ASN A 881 3.06 -20.72 3.04
C ASN A 881 1.54 -20.51 3.18
N TYR A 882 0.78 -21.54 3.58
CA TYR A 882 -0.69 -21.48 3.71
C TYR A 882 -1.20 -21.06 5.10
N SER A 883 -0.34 -20.62 6.02
CA SER A 883 -0.88 -20.00 7.23
C SER A 883 -1.38 -18.60 6.89
N GLU A 884 -2.70 -18.41 6.79
CA GLU A 884 -3.39 -17.10 6.84
C GLU A 884 -3.11 -16.31 8.16
N TYR A 885 -2.04 -16.66 8.88
CA TYR A 885 -1.72 -16.27 10.25
C TYR A 885 -0.29 -15.73 10.34
N ASP A 886 -0.03 -14.89 11.34
CA ASP A 886 1.22 -14.16 11.59
C ASP A 886 2.48 -15.05 11.61
N GLU A 887 2.35 -16.35 11.91
CA GLU A 887 3.47 -17.27 12.08
C GLU A 887 4.27 -17.54 10.80
N GLY A 888 3.59 -17.66 9.65
CA GLY A 888 4.26 -17.90 8.36
C GLY A 888 5.08 -16.69 7.93
N ALA A 889 4.51 -15.49 8.07
CA ALA A 889 5.19 -14.23 7.79
C ALA A 889 6.43 -14.04 8.69
N GLU A 890 6.31 -14.36 9.99
CA GLU A 890 7.45 -14.31 10.92
C GLU A 890 8.54 -15.31 10.50
N ALA A 891 8.18 -16.55 10.20
CA ALA A 891 9.12 -17.59 9.81
C ALA A 891 9.86 -17.23 8.52
N LYS A 892 9.14 -16.76 7.51
CA LYS A 892 9.69 -16.33 6.22
C LYS A 892 10.63 -15.15 6.39
N TYR A 893 10.29 -14.18 7.25
CA TYR A 893 11.21 -13.08 7.60
C TYR A 893 12.54 -13.59 8.18
N TYR A 894 12.51 -14.54 9.12
CA TYR A 894 13.75 -15.11 9.66
C TYR A 894 14.56 -15.85 8.58
N LEU A 895 13.90 -16.57 7.67
CA LEU A 895 14.59 -17.21 6.54
C LEU A 895 15.24 -16.17 5.61
N ILE A 896 14.54 -15.09 5.26
CA ILE A 896 15.08 -13.96 4.49
C ILE A 896 16.29 -13.35 5.18
N TYR A 897 16.16 -13.04 6.48
CA TYR A 897 17.24 -12.42 7.25
C TYR A 897 18.47 -13.33 7.30
N LEU A 898 18.26 -14.63 7.47
CA LEU A 898 19.34 -15.62 7.44
C LEU A 898 19.98 -15.73 6.04
N THR A 899 19.22 -15.62 4.94
CA THR A 899 19.75 -15.55 3.56
C THR A 899 20.56 -14.27 3.32
N TYR A 900 20.09 -13.14 3.86
CA TYR A 900 20.84 -11.88 3.85
C TYR A 900 22.18 -11.99 4.59
N LEU A 901 22.21 -12.67 5.74
CA LEU A 901 23.46 -12.92 6.48
C LEU A 901 24.44 -13.84 5.72
N ASP A 902 23.97 -14.62 4.74
CA ASP A 902 24.81 -15.44 3.86
C ASP A 902 25.34 -14.65 2.63
N ASP A 903 25.15 -13.32 2.58
CA ASP A 903 25.54 -12.44 1.47
C ASP A 903 24.85 -12.76 0.12
N SER A 904 23.74 -13.49 0.17
CA SER A 904 22.95 -13.89 -1.01
C SER A 904 21.87 -12.84 -1.33
N LEU A 905 22.32 -11.64 -1.72
CA LEU A 905 21.48 -10.43 -1.81
C LEU A 905 20.32 -10.52 -2.82
N ASP A 906 20.55 -11.06 -4.02
CA ASP A 906 19.49 -11.22 -5.03
C ASP A 906 18.42 -12.22 -4.58
N LEU A 907 18.84 -13.31 -3.93
CA LEU A 907 17.91 -14.31 -3.39
C LEU A 907 17.09 -13.72 -2.24
N ALA A 908 17.74 -12.98 -1.32
CA ALA A 908 17.06 -12.31 -0.22
C ALA A 908 16.05 -11.26 -0.73
N GLU A 909 16.41 -10.47 -1.75
CA GLU A 909 15.50 -9.52 -2.41
C GLU A 909 14.26 -10.22 -3.00
N ASN A 910 14.45 -11.28 -3.78
CA ASN A 910 13.34 -12.04 -4.35
C ASN A 910 12.44 -12.64 -3.25
N MET A 911 13.03 -13.20 -2.20
CA MET A 911 12.26 -13.76 -1.08
C MET A 911 11.45 -12.69 -0.32
N ILE A 912 11.90 -11.44 -0.31
CA ILE A 912 11.14 -10.31 0.27
C ILE A 912 9.89 -10.02 -0.57
N PHE A 913 10.01 -9.96 -1.90
CA PHE A 913 8.86 -9.79 -2.77
C PHE A 913 7.90 -10.98 -2.66
N ASP A 914 8.41 -12.21 -2.64
CA ASP A 914 7.59 -13.40 -2.41
C ASP A 914 6.84 -13.35 -1.06
N LEU A 915 7.39 -12.70 -0.03
CA LEU A 915 6.72 -12.55 1.27
C LEU A 915 5.52 -11.60 1.16
N VAL A 916 5.66 -10.51 0.42
CA VAL A 916 4.60 -9.52 0.22
C VAL A 916 3.42 -10.11 -0.54
N ASP A 917 3.69 -10.94 -1.56
CA ASP A 917 2.64 -11.54 -2.38
C ASP A 917 1.83 -12.62 -1.63
N MET A 918 2.43 -13.26 -0.64
CA MET A 918 1.85 -14.43 0.05
C MET A 918 1.31 -14.13 1.45
N CYS A 919 1.68 -13.02 2.09
CA CYS A 919 1.37 -12.74 3.48
C CYS A 919 0.72 -11.36 3.67
N SER A 920 -0.21 -11.25 4.62
CA SER A 920 -0.94 -10.00 4.94
C SER A 920 -0.52 -9.35 6.27
N ASN A 921 0.57 -9.81 6.90
CA ASN A 921 1.04 -9.24 8.16
C ASN A 921 1.91 -8.00 7.92
N ASP A 922 1.32 -6.83 8.14
CA ASP A 922 1.96 -5.52 7.90
C ASP A 922 3.29 -5.33 8.66
N TYR A 923 3.42 -5.90 9.87
CA TYR A 923 4.64 -5.77 10.66
C TYR A 923 5.82 -6.48 10.00
N PHE A 924 5.65 -7.73 9.56
CA PHE A 924 6.73 -8.47 8.92
C PHE A 924 7.00 -8.01 7.48
N ILE A 925 5.99 -7.48 6.78
CA ILE A 925 6.19 -6.80 5.49
C ILE A 925 7.07 -5.56 5.68
N ALA A 926 6.70 -4.66 6.60
CA ALA A 926 7.47 -3.45 6.87
C ALA A 926 8.90 -3.76 7.33
N LYS A 927 9.06 -4.78 8.18
CA LYS A 927 10.38 -5.24 8.64
C LYS A 927 11.23 -5.81 7.51
N SER A 928 10.61 -6.49 6.54
CA SER A 928 11.27 -7.01 5.33
C SER A 928 11.70 -5.89 4.39
N PHE A 929 10.91 -4.84 4.22
CA PHE A 929 11.30 -3.66 3.42
C PHE A 929 12.40 -2.82 4.06
N ILE A 930 12.45 -2.75 5.40
CA ILE A 930 13.61 -2.17 6.08
C ILE A 930 14.88 -2.98 5.77
N LEU A 931 14.79 -4.31 5.74
CA LEU A 931 15.92 -5.15 5.33
C LEU A 931 16.26 -5.00 3.84
N LEU A 932 15.25 -4.81 2.98
CA LEU A 932 15.44 -4.52 1.55
C LEU A 932 16.25 -3.24 1.34
N SER A 933 16.03 -2.21 2.17
CA SER A 933 16.84 -0.98 2.12
C SER A 933 18.33 -1.23 2.43
N ASP A 934 18.63 -2.19 3.32
CA ASP A 934 20.02 -2.58 3.62
C ASP A 934 20.64 -3.35 2.44
N ILE A 935 19.87 -4.22 1.80
CA ILE A 935 20.27 -4.92 0.57
C ILE A 935 20.61 -3.90 -0.53
N TYR A 936 19.74 -2.91 -0.75
CA TYR A 936 20.00 -1.86 -1.75
C TYR A 936 21.23 -1.01 -1.42
N GLN A 937 21.45 -0.69 -0.15
CA GLN A 937 22.67 0.01 0.26
C GLN A 937 23.93 -0.82 -0.04
N GLN A 938 23.92 -2.13 0.20
CA GLN A 938 25.05 -3.00 -0.14
C GLN A 938 25.27 -3.15 -1.65
N LYS A 939 24.19 -3.07 -2.45
CA LYS A 939 24.25 -2.99 -3.92
C LYS A 939 24.64 -1.59 -4.45
N ASN A 940 24.95 -0.63 -3.58
CA ASN A 940 25.20 0.78 -3.91
C ASN A 940 24.01 1.50 -4.58
N ASN A 941 22.79 0.98 -4.44
CA ASN A 941 21.58 1.60 -4.96
C ASN A 941 20.89 2.46 -3.89
N TYR A 942 21.49 3.62 -3.60
CA TYR A 942 20.99 4.55 -2.58
C TYR A 942 19.64 5.18 -2.93
N PHE A 943 19.32 5.30 -4.22
CA PHE A 943 18.02 5.79 -4.68
C PHE A 943 16.89 4.84 -4.24
N GLN A 944 17.00 3.54 -4.58
CA GLN A 944 16.01 2.54 -4.20
C GLN A 944 15.96 2.32 -2.67
N ALA A 945 17.11 2.39 -1.99
CA ALA A 945 17.17 2.32 -0.52
C ALA A 945 16.35 3.44 0.14
N LYS A 946 16.50 4.69 -0.31
CA LYS A 946 15.74 5.84 0.21
C LYS A 946 14.25 5.72 -0.12
N ALA A 947 13.90 5.40 -1.36
CA ALA A 947 12.51 5.25 -1.78
C ALA A 947 11.78 4.17 -0.96
N THR A 948 12.45 3.05 -0.69
CA THR A 948 11.91 1.96 0.14
C THR A 948 11.68 2.42 1.59
N LEU A 949 12.63 3.16 2.18
CA LEU A 949 12.49 3.68 3.54
C LEU A 949 11.41 4.75 3.66
N GLU A 950 11.32 5.67 2.70
CA GLU A 950 10.25 6.68 2.60
C GLU A 950 8.87 6.00 2.54
N SER A 951 8.74 4.91 1.78
CA SER A 951 7.49 4.15 1.70
C SER A 951 7.00 3.64 3.06
N ILE A 952 7.92 3.22 3.95
CA ILE A 952 7.57 2.78 5.30
C ILE A 952 7.23 3.98 6.19
N ILE A 953 7.98 5.08 6.07
CA ILE A 953 7.75 6.30 6.87
C ILE A 953 6.37 6.90 6.58
N ASP A 954 5.94 6.88 5.32
CA ASP A 954 4.71 7.52 4.88
C ASP A 954 3.46 6.65 5.07
N ASN A 955 3.59 5.32 5.06
CA ASN A 955 2.44 4.41 4.93
C ASN A 955 2.29 3.37 6.06
N TYR A 956 3.25 3.23 6.99
CA TYR A 956 3.18 2.25 8.08
C TYR A 956 2.77 2.90 9.42
N ASP A 957 1.73 2.36 10.08
CA ASP A 957 1.17 2.95 11.31
C ASP A 957 2.01 2.69 12.58
N GLY A 958 2.97 1.76 12.55
CA GLY A 958 3.72 1.35 13.75
C GLY A 958 4.96 2.21 14.03
N GLU A 959 4.94 2.96 15.14
CA GLU A 959 6.02 3.89 15.53
C GLU A 959 7.42 3.24 15.61
N GLU A 960 7.52 2.00 16.08
CA GLU A 960 8.81 1.30 16.23
C GLU A 960 9.56 1.20 14.90
N LEU A 961 8.89 0.67 13.86
CA LEU A 961 9.51 0.47 12.56
C LEU A 961 9.68 1.77 11.78
N VAL A 962 8.75 2.74 11.94
CA VAL A 962 8.91 4.10 11.36
C VAL A 962 10.18 4.78 11.89
N ASN A 963 10.45 4.67 13.20
CA ASN A 963 11.65 5.25 13.79
C ASN A 963 12.93 4.57 13.29
N ILE A 964 12.92 3.24 13.11
CA ILE A 964 14.05 2.50 12.52
C ILE A 964 14.27 2.94 11.07
N ALA A 965 13.20 3.04 10.27
CA ALA A 965 13.27 3.45 8.88
C ALA A 965 13.81 4.88 8.75
N ARG A 966 13.28 5.83 9.55
CA ARG A 966 13.73 7.23 9.59
C ARG A 966 15.21 7.34 9.92
N LYS A 967 15.68 6.64 10.96
CA LYS A 967 17.10 6.66 11.35
C LYS A 967 18.02 6.14 10.23
N LYS A 968 17.60 5.08 9.52
CA LYS A 968 18.36 4.56 8.38
C LYS A 968 18.38 5.54 7.21
N TRP A 969 17.23 6.17 6.93
CA TRP A 969 17.10 7.17 5.87
C TRP A 969 17.96 8.41 6.15
N GLU A 970 17.92 8.95 7.37
CA GLU A 970 18.76 10.06 7.82
C GLU A 970 20.24 9.75 7.66
N LYS A 971 20.67 8.53 8.02
CA LYS A 971 22.07 8.09 7.85
C LYS A 971 22.52 8.09 6.38
N ILE A 972 21.63 7.71 5.45
CA ILE A 972 21.94 7.79 4.01
C ILE A 972 22.11 9.25 3.60
N ILE A 973 21.21 10.13 4.02
CA ILE A 973 21.29 11.56 3.70
C ILE A 973 22.52 12.23 4.30
N GLU A 974 22.87 11.94 5.55
CA GLU A 974 24.08 12.45 6.18
C GLU A 974 25.32 12.08 5.37
N SER A 975 25.40 10.84 4.86
CA SER A 975 26.51 10.40 4.01
C SER A 975 26.58 11.17 2.67
N GLU A 976 25.44 11.56 2.10
CA GLU A 976 25.36 12.39 0.88
C GLU A 976 25.67 13.87 1.16
N MET A 977 25.35 14.39 2.36
CA MET A 977 25.61 15.78 2.75
C MET A 977 27.08 16.06 3.10
N VAL A 978 27.88 15.06 3.45
CA VAL A 978 29.33 15.24 3.63
C VAL A 978 30.03 15.56 2.29
N GLU A 979 29.43 15.22 1.15
CA GLU A 979 29.94 15.55 -0.18
C GLU A 979 29.58 16.98 -0.68
N LYS A 980 28.87 17.77 0.12
CA LYS A 980 28.09 18.97 -0.27
C LYS A 980 28.88 20.28 -0.46
N GLN A 981 30.21 20.29 -0.36
CA GLN A 981 30.95 21.57 -0.31
C GLN A 981 31.17 22.31 -1.65
N ASN A 982 30.66 21.84 -2.80
CA ASN A 982 30.82 22.56 -4.07
C ASN A 982 29.46 22.85 -4.78
N SER A 983 29.18 24.15 -4.87
CA SER A 983 28.20 24.93 -5.68
C SER A 983 27.04 24.23 -6.40
N VAL A 984 25.83 24.77 -6.18
CA VAL A 984 24.61 24.52 -6.98
C VAL A 984 24.79 25.11 -8.40
N GLU A 985 24.94 24.24 -9.40
CA GLU A 985 24.96 24.65 -10.82
C GLU A 985 23.54 24.90 -11.33
N LYS A 986 23.36 26.01 -12.06
CA LYS A 986 22.07 26.38 -12.69
C LYS A 986 22.01 25.75 -14.08
N PHE A 987 21.19 24.70 -14.23
CA PHE A 987 20.98 23.99 -15.49
C PHE A 987 19.94 24.70 -16.37
N LEU A 988 20.20 24.79 -17.68
CA LEU A 988 19.28 25.32 -18.68
C LEU A 988 18.52 24.14 -19.30
N ILE A 989 17.24 24.00 -18.95
CA ILE A 989 16.34 22.97 -19.48
C ILE A 989 16.02 23.28 -20.94
N LEU A 990 16.04 22.28 -21.81
CA LEU A 990 15.56 22.40 -23.19
C LEU A 990 14.03 22.39 -23.19
N ASP A 991 13.41 23.43 -23.75
CA ASP A 991 11.96 23.56 -24.02
C ASP A 991 11.46 22.64 -25.16
N ASN A 992 12.18 21.59 -25.54
CA ASN A 992 11.73 20.69 -26.60
C ASN A 992 10.78 19.64 -26.00
N ASP A 993 9.49 19.68 -26.36
CA ASP A 993 8.45 18.67 -26.11
C ASP A 993 8.97 17.36 -25.48
N LEU A 994 9.10 17.36 -24.15
CA LEU A 994 9.70 16.27 -23.37
C LEU A 994 8.70 15.13 -23.07
N SER A 995 7.44 15.26 -23.52
CA SER A 995 6.31 14.43 -23.07
C SER A 995 6.05 13.17 -23.86
N ASP A 996 6.71 12.94 -25.01
CA ASP A 996 6.21 11.96 -25.99
C ASP A 996 7.05 10.68 -26.14
N ASP A 997 8.17 10.52 -25.41
CA ASP A 997 9.15 9.46 -25.72
C ASP A 997 9.13 8.22 -24.78
N ILE A 998 8.48 8.27 -23.60
CA ILE A 998 8.52 7.18 -22.60
C ILE A 998 7.09 6.76 -22.20
N GLU A 999 6.42 6.02 -23.09
CA GLU A 999 5.10 5.42 -22.80
C GLU A 999 5.25 3.91 -22.57
N PHE A 1000 4.74 3.40 -21.45
CA PHE A 1000 4.55 1.96 -21.25
C PHE A 1000 3.38 1.47 -22.11
N GLU A 1001 3.53 0.49 -22.99
CA GLU A 1001 2.39 -0.02 -23.79
C GLU A 1001 1.69 -1.17 -23.04
N LEU A 1002 0.38 -1.04 -22.81
CA LEU A 1002 -0.49 -2.06 -22.18
C LEU A 1002 -1.49 -2.61 -23.21
N ASP A 1003 -1.48 -3.92 -23.46
CA ASP A 1003 -2.47 -4.59 -24.30
C ASP A 1003 -3.75 -4.90 -23.50
N VAL A 1004 -4.67 -3.93 -23.45
CA VAL A 1004 -5.93 -4.07 -22.71
C VAL A 1004 -6.99 -4.76 -23.59
N ILE A 1005 -7.33 -6.02 -23.29
CA ILE A 1005 -8.42 -6.75 -23.96
C ILE A 1005 -9.75 -6.39 -23.30
N GLN A 1006 -10.60 -5.62 -23.99
CA GLN A 1006 -11.99 -5.40 -23.56
C GLN A 1006 -12.79 -6.71 -23.54
N ILE A 1007 -12.81 -7.38 -22.39
CA ILE A 1007 -13.70 -8.52 -22.16
C ILE A 1007 -15.00 -7.97 -21.57
N ILE A 1008 -16.11 -8.00 -22.31
CA ILE A 1008 -17.44 -7.79 -21.73
C ILE A 1008 -17.80 -9.07 -20.95
N ASP A 1009 -17.78 -9.01 -19.63
CA ASP A 1009 -18.16 -10.16 -18.82
C ASP A 1009 -19.68 -10.35 -18.84
N THR A 1010 -20.10 -11.52 -19.32
CA THR A 1010 -21.50 -11.98 -19.33
C THR A 1010 -21.77 -13.01 -18.23
N ASN A 1011 -20.78 -13.36 -17.40
CA ASN A 1011 -20.87 -14.39 -16.36
C ASN A 1011 -21.31 -13.84 -15.00
N TYR A 1012 -22.49 -13.25 -14.94
CA TYR A 1012 -23.18 -13.04 -13.66
C TYR A 1012 -23.76 -14.37 -13.18
N GLN A 1013 -22.97 -15.20 -12.50
CA GLN A 1013 -23.51 -16.39 -11.82
C GLN A 1013 -24.18 -15.97 -10.51
N VAL A 1014 -25.47 -15.67 -10.59
CA VAL A 1014 -26.34 -15.70 -9.41
C VAL A 1014 -26.68 -17.15 -9.17
N ILE A 1015 -26.15 -17.71 -8.07
CA ILE A 1015 -26.54 -19.04 -7.64
C ILE A 1015 -27.92 -18.86 -7.03
N TYR A 1016 -28.95 -19.17 -7.82
CA TYR A 1016 -30.30 -19.27 -7.31
C TYR A 1016 -30.23 -20.24 -6.12
N SER A 1017 -30.69 -19.84 -4.94
CA SER A 1017 -30.88 -20.84 -3.90
C SER A 1017 -31.89 -21.82 -4.49
N ASP A 1018 -31.49 -23.09 -4.70
CA ASP A 1018 -32.42 -24.16 -5.05
C ASP A 1018 -33.36 -24.33 -3.86
N SER A 1019 -34.30 -23.39 -3.78
CA SER A 1019 -35.36 -23.28 -2.83
C SER A 1019 -36.51 -24.08 -3.41
N LEU A 1020 -36.26 -25.36 -3.63
CA LEU A 1020 -37.16 -26.37 -3.08
C LEU A 1020 -36.98 -26.25 -1.56
N ILE A 1021 -37.51 -25.17 -0.99
CA ILE A 1021 -37.59 -24.99 0.45
C ILE A 1021 -38.47 -26.15 0.88
N ASP A 1022 -37.87 -27.13 1.57
CA ASP A 1022 -38.58 -28.00 2.48
C ASP A 1022 -39.28 -27.08 3.47
N PHE A 1023 -40.54 -26.75 3.16
CA PHE A 1023 -41.46 -26.17 4.12
C PHE A 1023 -41.70 -27.25 5.16
N LYS A 1024 -40.79 -27.36 6.13
CA LYS A 1024 -41.14 -27.92 7.42
C LYS A 1024 -42.35 -27.11 7.89
N THR A 1025 -43.45 -27.84 8.03
CA THR A 1025 -44.70 -27.42 8.65
C THR A 1025 -44.41 -26.45 9.78
N ILE A 1026 -44.80 -25.19 9.58
CA ILE A 1026 -45.01 -24.26 10.69
C ILE A 1026 -46.29 -24.75 11.35
N ASP A 1027 -46.12 -25.61 12.34
CA ASP A 1027 -46.98 -25.74 13.49
C ASP A 1027 -46.04 -26.08 14.67
N ASP A 1028 -45.60 -25.01 15.33
CA ASP A 1028 -45.50 -24.87 16.79
C ASP A 1028 -45.81 -23.41 17.12
#